data_AF-A0A5N6XA53-F1
#
_entry.id   AF-A0A5N6XA53-F1
#
_cell.length_a   1.000
_cell.length_b   1.000
_cell.length_c   1.000
_cell.angle_alpha   90.00
_cell.angle_beta   90.00
_cell.angle_gamma   90.00
#
_symmetry.space_group_name_H-M   'P 1'
#
loop_
_entity.id
_entity.type
_entity.pdbx_description
1 polymer ?
#
loop_
_entity_poly.entity_id
_entity_poly.type
_entity_poly.pdbx_seq_one_letter_code
_entity_poly.pdbx_strand_id
1 'polypeptide(L)'
;MVSSTAVTTKVTSGSPYQLEKSQVSKASSALLRHIKSKQVEKEKSATKKTLIGDNDESDDETPLNNEAVWLVVTTKKHVVDKNRLKPGKITVPHSLNDSSNLSVCLITADPQRSVKNIVTDPSFPEHLTSRIDRVIGYSKLKARYQSFESRRQLLSEHDVFLADDRIILRLVNTLGKIFYKSSKRPIPISIAKVEKKDGKRVKKDPKQKSKEEDSAFASPAIVAKEIEKALHSAPVQLAPATTASIRIGSSKFTPEQLSENVDAVVQGLTDKYITKGWRNIKALHIKGATTMAMPIWLANELWVEEGDVAEDAAEDDAKALEGAKNKKRKQSAEDEKLLEGTKKSKKPKAADEDEDVAARKEKLQKQKAKALEDGNVAKTAESATKAGKKKRKHSALRAVRSQLAPRAFNQSALARLLSTLAVLEQRDGKLQASSLSAIAAAQKLGGPVTAFVAGNGVKGTSAAEAAKIKGLDKVVAVDSEAYEKGLPENYAPLLVENIKKGEYTHIIGGHSAFGKSLLPRVAALLDVQQVSDITGIESEDTFVRPIYAGNAILTVQSSDPVKVLTVRGTAFQGVETEGGSAEVVEGVDPKSPAQTEWVSEELAKSERPDLGTASRVVSGGRGLKSKEEFDRVIVPLADTLGAAIGASRAAVDSGFADNSLQVGQTGKNVAPQLYLCAGISGAIQHLAGMKDSKVIAAINKDPDAPIFQVADVGLVGDLFEKVPELTEKLKSQA
;
A
#
# COMPACT_ATOMS: atom_id res chain seq x y z
N MET A 1 -9.45 19.62 -23.95
CA MET A 1 -10.02 19.98 -22.64
C MET A 1 -11.52 19.71 -22.68
N VAL A 2 -11.98 18.63 -22.05
CA VAL A 2 -13.41 18.32 -21.93
C VAL A 2 -13.90 18.99 -20.65
N SER A 3 -14.80 19.96 -20.81
CA SER A 3 -15.37 20.78 -19.74
C SER A 3 -16.07 19.93 -18.67
N SER A 4 -15.66 20.07 -17.40
CA SER A 4 -16.34 19.46 -16.27
C SER A 4 -17.68 20.14 -16.05
N THR A 5 -18.76 19.52 -16.50
CA THR A 5 -20.12 20.01 -16.26
C THR A 5 -20.42 19.87 -14.77
N ALA A 6 -20.63 21.00 -14.08
CA ALA A 6 -20.93 21.04 -12.65
C ALA A 6 -22.23 20.28 -12.33
N VAL A 7 -22.18 19.38 -11.34
CA VAL A 7 -23.29 18.48 -10.94
C VAL A 7 -24.06 19.05 -9.73
N THR A 8 -24.12 20.37 -9.57
CA THR A 8 -24.85 20.98 -8.44
C THR A 8 -25.67 22.20 -8.86
N THR A 9 -26.99 22.08 -8.82
CA THR A 9 -27.93 23.22 -8.81
C THR A 9 -28.33 23.52 -7.36
N LYS A 10 -27.99 24.71 -6.86
CA LYS A 10 -28.54 25.22 -5.59
C LYS A 10 -30.06 25.39 -5.76
N VAL A 11 -30.87 24.59 -5.07
CA VAL A 11 -32.32 24.79 -5.04
C VAL A 11 -32.69 25.68 -3.85
N THR A 12 -33.60 26.62 -4.12
CA THR A 12 -34.25 27.53 -3.17
C THR A 12 -35.21 26.75 -2.27
N SER A 13 -34.84 26.63 -0.99
CA SER A 13 -35.58 26.04 0.15
C SER A 13 -35.37 24.54 0.44
N GLY A 14 -34.76 24.27 1.62
CA GLY A 14 -34.33 22.95 2.10
C GLY A 14 -32.85 22.95 2.47
N SER A 15 -32.41 22.11 3.43
CA SER A 15 -30.99 22.02 3.82
C SER A 15 -30.09 21.83 2.58
N PRO A 16 -28.93 22.49 2.47
CA PRO A 16 -28.17 22.69 1.21
C PRO A 16 -27.61 21.43 0.54
N TYR A 17 -27.96 20.24 1.04
CA TYR A 17 -27.49 18.94 0.55
C TYR A 17 -28.69 18.00 0.37
N GLN A 18 -29.09 17.75 -0.87
CA GLN A 18 -30.10 16.75 -1.22
C GLN A 18 -29.63 15.94 -2.42
N LEU A 19 -30.03 14.67 -2.47
CA LEU A 19 -29.83 13.81 -3.64
C LEU A 19 -30.78 14.23 -4.78
N GLU A 20 -30.19 14.51 -5.93
CA GLU A 20 -30.89 14.70 -7.19
C GLU A 20 -31.41 13.34 -7.70
N LYS A 21 -32.71 13.07 -7.53
CA LYS A 21 -33.36 11.83 -8.02
C LYS A 21 -33.09 11.58 -9.51
N SER A 22 -33.02 12.65 -10.29
CA SER A 22 -32.71 12.62 -11.73
C SER A 22 -31.31 12.03 -12.00
N GLN A 23 -30.32 12.43 -11.20
CA GLN A 23 -28.93 11.99 -11.31
C GLN A 23 -28.77 10.55 -10.81
N VAL A 24 -29.46 10.17 -9.72
CA VAL A 24 -29.46 8.78 -9.23
C VAL A 24 -30.02 7.83 -10.27
N SER A 25 -31.14 8.19 -10.91
CA SER A 25 -31.77 7.38 -11.96
C SER A 25 -30.88 7.25 -13.21
N LYS A 26 -30.25 8.36 -13.65
CA LYS A 26 -29.28 8.33 -14.78
C LYS A 26 -28.08 7.43 -14.48
N ALA A 27 -27.47 7.57 -13.30
CA ALA A 27 -26.34 6.75 -12.89
C ALA A 27 -26.71 5.26 -12.76
N SER A 28 -27.88 4.97 -12.19
CA SER A 28 -28.44 3.62 -12.04
C SER A 28 -28.71 2.98 -13.41
N SER A 29 -29.30 3.73 -14.34
CA SER A 29 -29.58 3.29 -15.71
C SER A 29 -28.30 2.99 -16.48
N ALA A 30 -27.30 3.87 -16.40
CA ALA A 30 -26.00 3.68 -17.05
C ALA A 30 -25.27 2.45 -16.51
N LEU A 31 -25.28 2.26 -15.19
CA LEU A 31 -24.66 1.11 -14.54
C LEU A 31 -25.33 -0.21 -14.96
N LEU A 32 -26.66 -0.28 -14.90
CA LEU A 32 -27.40 -1.47 -15.27
C LEU A 32 -27.22 -1.81 -16.76
N ARG A 33 -27.14 -0.81 -17.65
CA ARG A 33 -26.80 -1.00 -19.07
C ARG A 33 -25.43 -1.64 -19.23
N HIS A 34 -24.42 -1.13 -18.52
CA HIS A 34 -23.06 -1.64 -18.59
C HIS A 34 -22.94 -3.07 -18.07
N ILE A 35 -23.60 -3.38 -16.95
CA ILE A 35 -23.66 -4.73 -16.38
C ILE A 35 -24.29 -5.70 -17.38
N LYS A 36 -25.45 -5.34 -17.97
CA LYS A 36 -26.13 -6.16 -18.98
C LYS A 36 -25.26 -6.36 -20.24
N SER A 37 -24.60 -5.30 -20.72
CA SER A 37 -23.69 -5.41 -21.87
C SER A 37 -22.53 -6.37 -21.61
N LYS A 38 -21.90 -6.26 -20.44
CA LYS A 38 -20.81 -7.17 -20.04
C LYS A 38 -21.29 -8.60 -19.84
N GLN A 39 -22.51 -8.82 -19.34
CA GLN A 39 -23.10 -10.16 -19.24
C GLN A 39 -23.25 -10.78 -20.63
N VAL A 40 -23.79 -10.04 -21.61
CA VAL A 40 -23.92 -10.50 -23.00
C VAL A 40 -22.54 -10.80 -23.63
N GLU A 41 -21.52 -9.99 -23.38
CA GLU A 41 -20.15 -10.26 -23.85
C GLU A 41 -19.54 -11.49 -23.17
N LYS A 42 -19.79 -11.68 -21.87
CA LYS A 42 -19.32 -12.84 -21.11
C LYS A 42 -20.01 -14.12 -21.57
N GLU A 43 -21.31 -14.08 -21.87
CA GLU A 43 -22.04 -15.19 -22.46
C GLU A 43 -21.50 -15.55 -23.85
N LYS A 44 -21.33 -14.55 -24.74
CA LYS A 44 -20.76 -14.75 -26.09
C LYS A 44 -19.31 -15.28 -26.06
N SER A 45 -18.50 -14.84 -25.10
CA SER A 45 -17.13 -15.31 -24.94
C SER A 45 -17.06 -16.69 -24.28
N ALA A 46 -17.99 -17.03 -23.37
CA ALA A 46 -18.12 -18.38 -22.82
C ALA A 46 -18.55 -19.39 -23.90
N THR A 47 -19.42 -19.02 -24.85
CA THR A 47 -19.75 -19.86 -26.02
C THR A 47 -18.55 -20.05 -26.96
N LYS A 48 -17.61 -19.11 -27.01
CA LYS A 48 -16.37 -19.24 -27.78
C LYS A 48 -15.30 -20.05 -27.05
N LYS A 49 -15.18 -19.90 -25.73
CA LYS A 49 -14.24 -20.67 -24.88
C LYS A 49 -14.61 -22.15 -24.79
N THR A 50 -15.88 -22.52 -24.97
CA THR A 50 -16.28 -23.93 -25.04
C THR A 50 -15.84 -24.63 -26.35
N LEU A 51 -15.41 -23.89 -27.39
CA LEU A 51 -14.88 -24.44 -28.65
C LEU A 51 -13.35 -24.60 -28.67
N ILE A 52 -12.63 -24.01 -27.71
CA ILE A 52 -11.17 -24.13 -27.57
C ILE A 52 -10.93 -24.53 -26.12
N GLY A 53 -10.66 -25.81 -25.91
CA GLY A 53 -10.54 -26.42 -24.58
C GLY A 53 -9.33 -25.94 -23.79
N ASP A 54 -9.45 -24.75 -23.19
CA ASP A 54 -8.56 -24.29 -22.13
C ASP A 54 -9.36 -24.09 -20.84
N ASN A 55 -9.04 -24.96 -19.87
CA ASN A 55 -9.65 -25.04 -18.55
C ASN A 55 -8.82 -24.20 -17.56
N ASP A 56 -9.05 -22.90 -17.53
CA ASP A 56 -8.52 -22.03 -16.45
C ASP A 56 -9.54 -21.92 -15.31
N GLU A 57 -9.25 -22.62 -14.22
CA GLU A 57 -9.94 -22.54 -12.93
C GLU A 57 -9.78 -21.13 -12.33
N SER A 58 -10.83 -20.32 -12.44
CA SER A 58 -11.04 -19.15 -11.56
C SER A 58 -12.36 -19.32 -10.84
N ASP A 59 -12.27 -19.90 -9.64
CA ASP A 59 -13.36 -20.10 -8.67
C ASP A 59 -13.89 -18.76 -8.11
N ASP A 60 -14.70 -18.05 -8.90
CA ASP A 60 -15.69 -17.10 -8.38
C ASP A 60 -17.07 -17.49 -8.93
N GLU A 61 -17.64 -18.58 -8.39
CA GLU A 61 -19.04 -18.94 -8.58
C GLU A 61 -19.96 -17.90 -7.88
N THR A 62 -20.15 -16.76 -8.53
CA THR A 62 -21.41 -16.02 -8.41
C THR A 62 -22.26 -16.34 -9.64
N PRO A 63 -23.55 -16.70 -9.49
CA PRO A 63 -24.40 -17.01 -10.63
C PRO A 63 -24.35 -15.85 -11.63
N LEU A 64 -24.11 -16.15 -12.91
CA LEU A 64 -23.98 -15.20 -14.02
C LEU A 64 -25.10 -14.14 -14.09
N ASN A 65 -26.23 -14.38 -13.41
CA ASN A 65 -27.47 -13.61 -13.51
C ASN A 65 -27.83 -12.76 -12.28
N ASN A 66 -26.94 -12.54 -11.31
CA ASN A 66 -27.27 -11.72 -10.12
C ASN A 66 -26.08 -10.93 -9.53
N GLU A 67 -25.52 -10.00 -10.31
CA GLU A 67 -24.43 -9.13 -9.83
C GLU A 67 -24.97 -8.15 -8.78
N ALA A 68 -24.26 -8.01 -7.64
CA ALA A 68 -24.64 -7.10 -6.57
C ALA A 68 -24.26 -5.65 -6.89
N VAL A 69 -25.16 -4.72 -6.59
CA VAL A 69 -24.94 -3.28 -6.72
C VAL A 69 -24.71 -2.66 -5.35
N TRP A 70 -23.66 -1.85 -5.24
CA TRP A 70 -23.15 -1.26 -4.01
C TRP A 70 -23.22 0.27 -4.07
N LEU A 71 -23.61 0.89 -2.96
CA LEU A 71 -23.44 2.31 -2.67
C LEU A 71 -22.15 2.51 -1.90
N VAL A 72 -21.26 3.35 -2.40
CA VAL A 72 -20.00 3.74 -1.76
C VAL A 72 -20.15 5.16 -1.23
N VAL A 73 -20.06 5.29 0.09
CA VAL A 73 -20.12 6.58 0.80
C VAL A 73 -18.72 6.96 1.27
N THR A 74 -18.30 8.18 0.95
CA THR A 74 -17.04 8.76 1.43
C THR A 74 -17.33 9.93 2.35
N THR A 75 -16.80 9.91 3.57
CA THR A 75 -16.91 11.01 4.54
C THR A 75 -15.65 11.87 4.57
N LYS A 76 -15.77 13.12 5.00
CA LYS A 76 -14.66 14.09 5.12
C LYS A 76 -13.77 13.79 6.32
N LYS A 77 -14.38 13.55 7.49
CA LYS A 77 -13.70 13.09 8.72
C LYS A 77 -14.03 11.62 8.99
N HIS A 78 -13.15 10.91 9.71
CA HIS A 78 -13.37 9.52 10.10
C HIS A 78 -14.66 9.35 10.91
N VAL A 79 -15.35 8.21 10.75
CA VAL A 79 -16.42 7.81 11.66
C VAL A 79 -15.79 7.22 12.93
N VAL A 80 -15.51 8.07 13.94
CA VAL A 80 -14.70 7.72 15.14
C VAL A 80 -15.51 7.09 16.28
N ASP A 81 -16.84 6.96 16.16
CA ASP A 81 -17.66 6.56 17.30
C ASP A 81 -17.64 5.03 17.56
N LYS A 82 -16.61 4.58 18.30
CA LYS A 82 -16.38 3.15 18.66
C LYS A 82 -17.58 2.50 19.36
N ASN A 83 -18.47 3.28 19.99
CA ASN A 83 -19.67 2.77 20.66
C ASN A 83 -20.88 2.58 19.73
N ARG A 84 -20.82 3.08 18.47
CA ARG A 84 -21.92 3.01 17.48
C ARG A 84 -21.64 2.10 16.28
N LEU A 85 -20.46 1.48 16.17
CA LEU A 85 -20.09 0.61 15.03
C LEU A 85 -20.59 -0.85 15.17
N LYS A 86 -21.68 -1.08 15.91
CA LYS A 86 -22.37 -2.37 15.83
C LYS A 86 -22.94 -2.53 14.41
N PRO A 87 -22.85 -3.73 13.80
CA PRO A 87 -23.58 -4.01 12.57
C PRO A 87 -25.04 -3.60 12.74
N GLY A 88 -25.55 -2.86 11.77
CA GLY A 88 -26.87 -2.27 11.77
C GLY A 88 -27.67 -2.70 10.56
N LYS A 89 -28.90 -2.19 10.46
CA LYS A 89 -29.76 -2.43 9.31
C LYS A 89 -30.58 -1.20 8.98
N ILE A 90 -30.76 -0.93 7.69
CA ILE A 90 -31.62 0.13 7.17
C ILE A 90 -32.74 -0.52 6.37
N THR A 91 -34.00 -0.23 6.71
CA THR A 91 -35.16 -0.71 5.97
C THR A 91 -35.15 -0.11 4.57
N VAL A 92 -35.28 -0.95 3.55
CA VAL A 92 -35.31 -0.55 2.14
C VAL A 92 -36.70 -0.83 1.54
N PRO A 93 -37.21 0.02 0.64
CA PRO A 93 -38.49 -0.21 -0.03
C PRO A 93 -38.53 -1.50 -0.86
N HIS A 94 -37.46 -1.80 -1.61
CA HIS A 94 -37.35 -3.00 -2.43
C HIS A 94 -36.38 -4.00 -1.79
N SER A 95 -36.89 -5.19 -1.43
CA SER A 95 -36.14 -6.21 -0.69
C SER A 95 -35.02 -6.83 -1.51
N LEU A 96 -33.82 -6.91 -0.94
CA LEU A 96 -32.67 -7.61 -1.54
C LEU A 96 -32.85 -9.14 -1.55
N ASN A 97 -33.83 -9.65 -0.80
CA ASN A 97 -34.04 -11.07 -0.51
C ASN A 97 -35.47 -11.51 -0.88
N ASP A 98 -35.93 -11.22 -2.09
CA ASP A 98 -37.33 -11.46 -2.51
C ASP A 98 -37.57 -12.84 -3.16
N SER A 99 -36.60 -13.76 -3.07
CA SER A 99 -36.77 -15.09 -3.66
C SER A 99 -37.69 -15.96 -2.79
N SER A 100 -38.66 -16.64 -3.41
CA SER A 100 -39.65 -17.47 -2.71
C SER A 100 -39.06 -18.70 -2.00
N ASN A 101 -37.89 -19.18 -2.45
CA ASN A 101 -37.21 -20.38 -1.96
C ASN A 101 -36.01 -20.10 -1.04
N LEU A 102 -35.97 -18.95 -0.35
CA LEU A 102 -34.81 -18.58 0.49
C LEU A 102 -34.73 -19.42 1.76
N SER A 103 -33.55 -20.00 2.00
CA SER A 103 -33.21 -20.66 3.27
C SER A 103 -32.60 -19.66 4.26
N VAL A 104 -33.24 -19.52 5.43
CA VAL A 104 -32.82 -18.62 6.51
C VAL A 104 -32.27 -19.42 7.69
N CYS A 105 -31.04 -19.11 8.11
CA CYS A 105 -30.44 -19.63 9.33
C CYS A 105 -30.53 -18.58 10.45
N LEU A 106 -31.16 -18.94 11.57
CA LEU A 106 -31.33 -18.11 12.76
C LEU A 106 -30.29 -18.46 13.83
N ILE A 107 -29.44 -17.53 14.20
CA ILE A 107 -28.41 -17.68 15.23
C ILE A 107 -28.85 -16.95 16.50
N THR A 108 -29.06 -17.69 17.59
CA THR A 108 -29.65 -17.15 18.82
C THR A 108 -28.68 -17.19 19.99
N ALA A 109 -28.84 -16.28 20.96
CA ALA A 109 -28.24 -16.45 22.26
C ALA A 109 -28.85 -17.68 22.96
N ASP A 110 -28.07 -18.37 23.78
CA ASP A 110 -28.57 -19.51 24.55
C ASP A 110 -29.51 -19.02 25.68
N PRO A 111 -30.59 -19.77 26.02
CA PRO A 111 -30.97 -21.09 25.51
C PRO A 111 -31.73 -21.04 24.17
N GLN A 112 -31.30 -21.87 23.21
CA GLN A 112 -31.92 -21.96 21.86
C GLN A 112 -33.36 -22.53 21.85
N ARG A 113 -33.75 -23.25 22.92
CA ARG A 113 -35.01 -24.01 22.97
C ARG A 113 -36.22 -23.07 22.97
N SER A 114 -36.12 -21.95 23.69
CA SER A 114 -37.17 -20.92 23.77
C SER A 114 -37.43 -20.26 22.41
N VAL A 115 -36.39 -19.97 21.63
CA VAL A 115 -36.59 -19.38 20.28
C VAL A 115 -37.14 -20.42 19.30
N LYS A 116 -36.75 -21.69 19.44
CA LYS A 116 -37.35 -22.77 18.66
C LYS A 116 -38.85 -22.91 18.95
N ASN A 117 -39.24 -22.83 20.22
CA ASN A 117 -40.64 -22.89 20.63
C ASN A 117 -41.46 -21.72 20.05
N ILE A 118 -40.90 -20.51 20.00
CA ILE A 118 -41.55 -19.33 19.40
C ILE A 118 -41.76 -19.48 17.89
N VAL A 119 -40.80 -20.08 17.17
CA VAL A 119 -40.89 -20.31 15.72
C VAL A 119 -41.87 -21.45 15.39
N THR A 120 -42.05 -22.40 16.31
CA THR A 120 -43.01 -23.51 16.17
C THR A 120 -44.40 -23.20 16.72
N ASP A 121 -44.62 -22.01 17.28
CA ASP A 121 -45.92 -21.59 17.82
C ASP A 121 -46.94 -21.37 16.67
N PRO A 122 -48.20 -21.83 16.80
CA PRO A 122 -49.24 -21.62 15.79
C PRO A 122 -49.56 -20.14 15.51
N SER A 123 -49.15 -19.22 16.38
CA SER A 123 -49.31 -17.77 16.22
C SER A 123 -48.26 -17.15 15.28
N PHE A 124 -47.26 -17.92 14.81
CA PHE A 124 -46.21 -17.45 13.92
C PHE A 124 -46.61 -17.64 12.43
N PRO A 125 -46.35 -16.66 11.54
CA PRO A 125 -46.77 -16.77 10.14
C PRO A 125 -46.16 -17.99 9.41
N GLU A 126 -47.01 -18.85 8.82
CA GLU A 126 -46.61 -20.10 8.13
C GLU A 126 -45.61 -19.86 6.98
N HIS A 127 -45.74 -18.72 6.30
CA HIS A 127 -44.84 -18.28 5.23
C HIS A 127 -43.41 -18.03 5.72
N LEU A 128 -43.22 -17.61 6.99
CA LEU A 128 -41.88 -17.40 7.56
C LEU A 128 -41.32 -18.70 8.16
N THR A 129 -42.17 -19.54 8.76
CA THR A 129 -41.75 -20.86 9.27
C THR A 129 -41.15 -21.72 8.15
N SER A 130 -41.78 -21.70 6.98
CA SER A 130 -41.31 -22.45 5.80
C SER A 130 -39.97 -21.96 5.25
N ARG A 131 -39.55 -20.72 5.58
CA ARG A 131 -38.28 -20.12 5.16
C ARG A 131 -37.15 -20.29 6.17
N ILE A 132 -37.47 -20.56 7.45
CA ILE A 132 -36.48 -20.76 8.51
C ILE A 132 -36.10 -22.24 8.56
N ASP A 133 -35.01 -22.59 7.89
CA ASP A 133 -34.52 -23.98 7.81
C ASP A 133 -33.89 -24.42 9.14
N ARG A 134 -33.12 -23.51 9.78
CA ARG A 134 -32.32 -23.88 10.96
C ARG A 134 -32.23 -22.81 12.02
N VAL A 135 -32.37 -23.22 13.29
CA VAL A 135 -32.13 -22.39 14.48
C VAL A 135 -30.92 -22.95 15.25
N ILE A 136 -29.86 -22.15 15.39
CA ILE A 136 -28.59 -22.55 16.00
C ILE A 136 -28.28 -21.66 17.22
N GLY A 137 -28.11 -22.25 18.40
CA GLY A 137 -27.61 -21.54 19.58
C GLY A 137 -26.11 -21.26 19.51
N TYR A 138 -25.68 -20.14 20.09
CA TYR A 138 -24.27 -19.69 20.08
C TYR A 138 -23.28 -20.77 20.59
N SER A 139 -23.61 -21.48 21.68
CA SER A 139 -22.76 -22.54 22.21
C SER A 139 -22.60 -23.72 21.25
N LYS A 140 -23.67 -24.10 20.54
CA LYS A 140 -23.62 -25.17 19.52
C LYS A 140 -22.86 -24.74 18.28
N LEU A 141 -22.99 -23.47 17.88
CA LEU A 141 -22.24 -22.91 16.75
C LEU A 141 -20.73 -23.00 17.01
N LYS A 142 -20.29 -22.60 18.22
CA LYS A 142 -18.88 -22.67 18.64
C LYS A 142 -18.35 -24.10 18.74
N ALA A 143 -19.19 -25.06 19.15
CA ALA A 143 -18.79 -26.45 19.28
C ALA A 143 -18.69 -27.18 17.92
N ARG A 144 -19.69 -27.01 17.04
CA ARG A 144 -19.80 -27.79 15.79
C ARG A 144 -19.01 -27.22 14.62
N TYR A 145 -18.80 -25.90 14.56
CA TYR A 145 -18.24 -25.23 13.38
C TYR A 145 -16.85 -24.65 13.67
N GLN A 146 -15.92 -25.50 14.12
CA GLN A 146 -14.54 -25.10 14.42
C GLN A 146 -13.62 -25.17 13.20
N SER A 147 -13.80 -26.16 12.32
CA SER A 147 -13.00 -26.32 11.11
C SER A 147 -13.37 -25.32 10.02
N PHE A 148 -12.42 -25.00 9.13
CA PHE A 148 -12.66 -24.11 8.00
C PHE A 148 -13.70 -24.69 7.01
N GLU A 149 -13.66 -25.99 6.74
CA GLU A 149 -14.62 -26.66 5.86
C GLU A 149 -16.05 -26.64 6.39
N SER A 150 -16.27 -26.92 7.67
CA SER A 150 -17.62 -26.90 8.26
C SER A 150 -18.26 -25.50 8.18
N ARG A 151 -17.46 -24.44 8.30
CA ARG A 151 -17.93 -23.06 8.12
C ARG A 151 -18.25 -22.75 6.65
N ARG A 152 -17.47 -23.28 5.70
CA ARG A 152 -17.75 -23.15 4.27
C ARG A 152 -19.04 -23.88 3.89
N GLN A 153 -19.26 -25.07 4.45
CA GLN A 153 -20.48 -25.85 4.26
C GLN A 153 -21.71 -25.12 4.82
N LEU A 154 -21.61 -24.54 6.02
CA LEU A 154 -22.71 -23.74 6.60
C LEU A 154 -23.05 -22.55 5.71
N LEU A 155 -22.03 -21.87 5.16
CA LEU A 155 -22.19 -20.73 4.26
C LEU A 155 -22.85 -21.11 2.92
N SER A 156 -22.58 -22.31 2.40
CA SER A 156 -23.19 -22.80 1.17
C SER A 156 -24.62 -23.31 1.35
N GLU A 157 -24.95 -23.84 2.53
CA GLU A 157 -26.26 -24.43 2.85
C GLU A 157 -27.37 -23.37 2.94
N HIS A 158 -27.05 -22.16 3.43
CA HIS A 158 -28.06 -21.11 3.68
C HIS A 158 -27.79 -19.82 2.89
N ASP A 159 -28.87 -19.13 2.51
CA ASP A 159 -28.78 -17.87 1.76
C ASP A 159 -28.72 -16.63 2.65
N VAL A 160 -29.47 -16.63 3.76
CA VAL A 160 -29.54 -15.50 4.70
C VAL A 160 -29.27 -15.96 6.12
N PHE A 161 -28.41 -15.22 6.82
CA PHE A 161 -28.13 -15.44 8.23
C PHE A 161 -28.73 -14.30 9.07
N LEU A 162 -29.55 -14.64 10.06
CA LEU A 162 -30.09 -13.71 11.04
C LEU A 162 -29.45 -14.01 12.39
N ALA A 163 -29.05 -13.00 13.16
CA ALA A 163 -28.39 -13.18 14.44
C ALA A 163 -28.94 -12.25 15.52
N ASP A 164 -29.08 -12.75 16.75
CA ASP A 164 -29.47 -11.94 17.91
C ASP A 164 -28.42 -10.83 18.18
N ASP A 165 -28.87 -9.59 18.36
CA ASP A 165 -28.04 -8.41 18.64
C ASP A 165 -27.10 -8.62 19.86
N ARG A 166 -27.48 -9.46 20.82
CA ARG A 166 -26.65 -9.77 22.01
C ARG A 166 -25.36 -10.52 21.66
N ILE A 167 -25.33 -11.25 20.55
CA ILE A 167 -24.20 -12.12 20.17
C ILE A 167 -23.50 -11.65 18.90
N ILE A 168 -24.03 -10.66 18.17
CA ILE A 168 -23.52 -10.21 16.87
C ILE A 168 -22.01 -9.85 16.90
N LEU A 169 -21.53 -9.22 17.98
CA LEU A 169 -20.11 -8.88 18.13
C LEU A 169 -19.24 -10.10 18.45
N ARG A 170 -19.80 -11.11 19.11
CA ARG A 170 -19.10 -12.36 19.44
C ARG A 170 -19.02 -13.31 18.24
N LEU A 171 -19.90 -13.13 17.25
CA LEU A 171 -19.93 -13.93 16.02
C LEU A 171 -18.70 -13.71 15.14
N VAL A 172 -18.05 -12.53 15.21
CA VAL A 172 -16.82 -12.23 14.46
C VAL A 172 -15.72 -13.26 14.73
N ASN A 173 -15.53 -13.62 16.00
CA ASN A 173 -14.50 -14.58 16.42
C ASN A 173 -14.85 -16.03 16.10
N THR A 174 -16.14 -16.35 15.97
CA THR A 174 -16.61 -17.74 15.76
C THR A 174 -16.79 -18.08 14.28
N LEU A 175 -17.32 -17.18 13.46
CA LEU A 175 -17.50 -17.40 12.02
C LEU A 175 -16.24 -17.04 11.20
N GLY A 176 -15.42 -16.10 11.69
CA GLY A 176 -14.13 -15.74 11.10
C GLY A 176 -14.21 -15.15 9.68
N LYS A 177 -13.08 -15.12 8.97
CA LYS A 177 -12.94 -14.42 7.69
C LYS A 177 -13.83 -14.97 6.56
N ILE A 178 -14.26 -16.23 6.63
CA ILE A 178 -15.09 -16.87 5.58
C ILE A 178 -16.42 -16.11 5.41
N PHE A 179 -17.17 -15.93 6.50
CA PHE A 179 -18.45 -15.23 6.47
C PHE A 179 -18.26 -13.74 6.23
N TYR A 180 -17.26 -13.12 6.86
CA TYR A 180 -17.06 -11.67 6.79
C TYR A 180 -16.33 -11.20 5.52
N LYS A 181 -15.75 -12.07 4.71
CA LYS A 181 -15.31 -11.73 3.33
C LYS A 181 -16.45 -11.88 2.32
N SER A 182 -17.45 -12.70 2.63
CA SER A 182 -18.62 -12.94 1.79
C SER A 182 -19.69 -11.83 1.90
N SER A 183 -20.68 -11.87 0.99
CA SER A 183 -21.88 -11.04 1.02
C SER A 183 -22.97 -11.56 1.97
N LYS A 184 -22.86 -12.79 2.48
CA LYS A 184 -23.84 -13.47 3.35
C LYS A 184 -23.54 -13.26 4.84
N ARG A 185 -23.32 -12.00 5.25
CA ARG A 185 -23.02 -11.66 6.66
C ARG A 185 -24.30 -11.71 7.52
N PRO A 186 -24.21 -12.09 8.82
CA PRO A 186 -25.39 -12.13 9.69
C PRO A 186 -26.03 -10.75 9.92
N ILE A 187 -27.35 -10.65 9.75
CA ILE A 187 -28.14 -9.44 9.98
C ILE A 187 -28.66 -9.43 11.42
N PRO A 188 -28.52 -8.31 12.17
CA PRO A 188 -28.95 -8.23 13.57
C PRO A 188 -30.48 -8.20 13.72
N ILE A 189 -31.00 -9.02 14.63
CA ILE A 189 -32.41 -9.05 15.04
C ILE A 189 -32.55 -8.92 16.56
N SER A 190 -33.60 -8.23 17.00
CA SER A 190 -33.91 -8.04 18.42
C SER A 190 -35.00 -9.02 18.87
N ILE A 191 -34.61 -10.19 19.39
CA ILE A 191 -35.56 -11.23 19.83
C ILE A 191 -36.14 -10.92 21.23
N ALA A 192 -35.45 -10.11 22.04
CA ALA A 192 -35.78 -9.88 23.46
C ALA A 192 -36.49 -8.54 23.75
N LYS A 193 -37.08 -7.86 22.76
CA LYS A 193 -37.71 -6.56 23.02
C LYS A 193 -39.01 -6.69 23.81
N VAL A 194 -38.94 -6.25 25.07
CA VAL A 194 -40.06 -5.99 25.99
C VAL A 194 -41.05 -5.00 25.37
N GLU A 195 -42.35 -5.30 25.46
CA GLU A 195 -43.45 -4.45 25.01
C GLU A 195 -43.30 -3.00 25.54
N LYS A 196 -43.52 -2.02 24.66
CA LYS A 196 -43.79 -0.63 25.05
C LYS A 196 -45.28 -0.38 24.89
N LYS A 197 -46.01 -0.23 26.00
CA LYS A 197 -47.32 0.45 26.03
C LYS A 197 -47.08 1.93 26.37
N ASP A 198 -47.62 2.83 25.55
CA ASP A 198 -47.66 4.29 25.75
C ASP A 198 -46.34 4.98 26.12
N GLY A 199 -45.28 4.75 25.34
CA GLY A 199 -44.09 5.62 25.31
C GLY A 199 -43.18 5.62 26.55
N LYS A 200 -43.57 5.01 27.67
CA LYS A 200 -42.71 4.85 28.87
C LYS A 200 -42.31 3.39 29.09
N ARG A 201 -41.04 3.19 29.49
CA ARG A 201 -40.50 1.89 29.92
C ARG A 201 -41.19 1.47 31.23
N VAL A 202 -41.91 0.36 31.24
CA VAL A 202 -42.34 -0.27 32.50
C VAL A 202 -41.10 -0.92 33.14
N LYS A 203 -40.70 -0.44 34.33
CA LYS A 203 -39.73 -1.15 35.19
C LYS A 203 -40.47 -2.34 35.81
N LYS A 204 -39.97 -3.56 35.63
CA LYS A 204 -40.46 -4.73 36.36
C LYS A 204 -39.94 -4.66 37.80
N ASP A 205 -40.83 -4.78 38.78
CA ASP A 205 -40.47 -4.83 40.20
C ASP A 205 -39.62 -6.08 40.52
N PRO A 206 -38.58 -5.98 41.37
CA PRO A 206 -37.62 -7.05 41.60
C PRO A 206 -38.10 -8.20 42.50
N LYS A 207 -39.39 -8.26 42.89
CA LYS A 207 -39.90 -9.21 43.91
C LYS A 207 -40.81 -10.35 43.43
N GLN A 208 -41.00 -10.56 42.12
CA GLN A 208 -41.63 -11.79 41.61
C GLN A 208 -40.70 -12.51 40.64
N LYS A 209 -39.86 -13.40 41.17
CA LYS A 209 -39.30 -14.52 40.40
C LYS A 209 -40.38 -15.60 40.30
N SER A 210 -41.28 -15.49 39.32
CA SER A 210 -42.05 -16.64 38.86
C SER A 210 -41.16 -17.52 37.97
N LYS A 211 -41.25 -18.84 38.19
CA LYS A 211 -40.55 -19.90 37.45
C LYS A 211 -41.09 -20.04 36.02
N GLU A 212 -40.85 -19.06 35.16
CA GLU A 212 -41.09 -19.19 33.71
C GLU A 212 -39.88 -18.68 32.94
N GLU A 213 -39.11 -19.62 32.38
CA GLU A 213 -37.93 -19.37 31.55
C GLU A 213 -38.26 -18.64 30.22
N ASP A 214 -39.54 -18.46 29.91
CA ASP A 214 -40.03 -17.84 28.67
C ASP A 214 -40.28 -16.32 28.77
N SER A 215 -40.17 -15.71 29.96
CA SER A 215 -40.48 -14.28 30.17
C SER A 215 -39.41 -13.28 29.68
N ALA A 216 -38.33 -13.76 29.06
CA ALA A 216 -37.22 -12.95 28.54
C ALA A 216 -37.27 -12.67 27.02
N PHE A 217 -38.23 -13.27 26.31
CA PHE A 217 -38.36 -13.18 24.85
C PHE A 217 -39.61 -12.39 24.44
N ALA A 218 -39.55 -11.72 23.29
CA ALA A 218 -40.70 -10.97 22.76
C ALA A 218 -41.80 -11.91 22.26
N SER A 219 -43.04 -11.41 22.15
CA SER A 219 -44.16 -12.21 21.63
C SER A 219 -43.90 -12.69 20.19
N PRO A 220 -44.43 -13.86 19.77
CA PRO A 220 -44.19 -14.43 18.44
C PRO A 220 -44.47 -13.45 17.28
N ALA A 221 -45.50 -12.63 17.41
CA ALA A 221 -45.85 -11.60 16.43
C ALA A 221 -44.81 -10.46 16.32
N ILE A 222 -44.16 -10.07 17.43
CA ILE A 222 -43.11 -9.04 17.42
C ILE A 222 -41.83 -9.60 16.78
N VAL A 223 -41.51 -10.86 17.07
CA VAL A 223 -40.36 -11.53 16.47
C VAL A 223 -40.56 -11.72 14.96
N ALA A 224 -41.76 -12.12 14.53
CA ALA A 224 -42.11 -12.23 13.11
C ALA A 224 -41.94 -10.88 12.38
N LYS A 225 -42.48 -9.79 12.93
CA LYS A 225 -42.31 -8.43 12.37
C LYS A 225 -40.85 -7.99 12.30
N GLU A 226 -40.03 -8.34 13.29
CA GLU A 226 -38.61 -7.98 13.30
C GLU A 226 -37.80 -8.80 12.29
N ILE A 227 -38.20 -10.06 12.03
CA ILE A 227 -37.65 -10.92 10.97
C ILE A 227 -38.04 -10.38 9.60
N GLU A 228 -39.31 -10.07 9.36
CA GLU A 228 -39.76 -9.43 8.11
C GLU A 228 -39.02 -8.13 7.86
N LYS A 229 -38.88 -7.28 8.89
CA LYS A 229 -38.11 -6.05 8.80
C LYS A 229 -36.63 -6.30 8.50
N ALA A 230 -36.05 -7.40 9.00
CA ALA A 230 -34.67 -7.76 8.71
C ALA A 230 -34.49 -8.24 7.27
N LEU A 231 -35.46 -8.99 6.73
CA LEU A 231 -35.44 -9.46 5.34
C LEU A 231 -35.54 -8.28 4.36
N HIS A 232 -36.37 -7.28 4.68
CA HIS A 232 -36.54 -6.02 3.92
C HIS A 232 -35.52 -4.93 4.32
N SER A 233 -34.32 -5.31 4.78
CA SER A 233 -33.31 -4.34 5.19
C SER A 233 -31.95 -4.58 4.56
N ALA A 234 -31.27 -3.50 4.21
CA ALA A 234 -29.88 -3.52 3.81
C ALA A 234 -28.98 -3.56 5.07
N PRO A 235 -28.07 -4.54 5.20
CA PRO A 235 -27.13 -4.58 6.31
C PRO A 235 -26.10 -3.46 6.18
N VAL A 236 -25.89 -2.70 7.27
CA VAL A 236 -24.91 -1.62 7.34
C VAL A 236 -23.81 -1.99 8.31
N GLN A 237 -22.58 -2.01 7.82
CA GLN A 237 -21.41 -2.20 8.66
C GLN A 237 -20.42 -1.08 8.37
N LEU A 238 -20.25 -0.18 9.34
CA LEU A 238 -19.23 0.85 9.27
C LEU A 238 -17.98 0.35 9.98
N ALA A 239 -16.84 0.49 9.32
CA ALA A 239 -15.53 0.40 9.94
C ALA A 239 -15.05 1.82 10.31
N PRO A 240 -14.06 1.98 11.21
CA PRO A 240 -13.40 3.26 11.46
C PRO A 240 -12.57 3.71 10.25
N ALA A 241 -13.24 4.06 9.15
CA ALA A 241 -12.65 4.49 7.89
C ALA A 241 -13.45 5.67 7.34
N THR A 242 -12.87 6.35 6.35
CA THR A 242 -13.53 7.43 5.60
C THR A 242 -14.43 6.91 4.50
N THR A 243 -14.39 5.61 4.19
CA THR A 243 -15.19 4.99 3.13
C THR A 243 -15.97 3.78 3.65
N ALA A 244 -17.22 3.67 3.22
CA ALA A 244 -18.09 2.54 3.51
C ALA A 244 -18.82 2.09 2.25
N SER A 245 -19.00 0.78 2.09
CA SER A 245 -19.76 0.18 0.99
C SER A 245 -20.96 -0.60 1.53
N ILE A 246 -22.14 -0.36 0.95
CA ILE A 246 -23.40 -0.95 1.38
C ILE A 246 -24.10 -1.51 0.16
N ARG A 247 -24.61 -2.75 0.26
CA ARG A 247 -25.36 -3.38 -0.84
C ARG A 247 -26.75 -2.77 -0.90
N ILE A 248 -27.13 -2.26 -2.07
CA ILE A 248 -28.40 -1.52 -2.29
C ILE A 248 -29.33 -2.19 -3.29
N GLY A 249 -28.82 -3.13 -4.10
CA GLY A 249 -29.63 -3.83 -5.10
C GLY A 249 -28.89 -4.97 -5.78
N SER A 250 -29.52 -5.51 -6.82
CA SER A 250 -28.89 -6.42 -7.77
C SER A 250 -29.15 -6.00 -9.21
N SER A 251 -28.46 -6.64 -10.15
CA SER A 251 -28.63 -6.45 -11.60
C SER A 251 -30.05 -6.69 -12.11
N LYS A 252 -30.92 -7.35 -11.32
CA LYS A 252 -32.33 -7.62 -11.68
C LYS A 252 -33.27 -6.43 -11.45
N PHE A 253 -32.85 -5.46 -10.65
CA PHE A 253 -33.72 -4.33 -10.26
C PHE A 253 -33.87 -3.34 -11.41
N THR A 254 -35.00 -2.62 -11.44
CA THR A 254 -35.16 -1.48 -12.34
C THR A 254 -34.38 -0.27 -11.81
N PRO A 255 -34.00 0.69 -12.67
CA PRO A 255 -33.35 1.93 -12.23
C PRO A 255 -34.15 2.70 -11.18
N GLU A 256 -35.49 2.67 -11.26
CA GLU A 256 -36.40 3.30 -10.33
C GLU A 256 -36.31 2.65 -8.95
N GLN A 257 -36.40 1.31 -8.90
CA GLN A 257 -36.28 0.54 -7.65
C GLN A 257 -34.91 0.77 -6.97
N LEU A 258 -33.85 0.85 -7.78
CA LEU A 258 -32.51 1.13 -7.26
C LEU A 258 -32.42 2.55 -6.70
N SER A 259 -33.04 3.54 -7.36
CA SER A 259 -33.05 4.92 -6.89
C SER A 259 -33.80 5.09 -5.56
N GLU A 260 -34.95 4.44 -5.40
CA GLU A 260 -35.72 4.46 -4.15
C GLU A 260 -34.97 3.79 -2.99
N ASN A 261 -34.26 2.70 -3.27
CA ASN A 261 -33.38 2.05 -2.30
C ASN A 261 -32.19 2.94 -1.92
N VAL A 262 -31.58 3.64 -2.88
CA VAL A 262 -30.47 4.58 -2.62
C VAL A 262 -30.94 5.70 -1.70
N ASP A 263 -32.09 6.31 -1.98
CA ASP A 263 -32.65 7.39 -1.16
C ASP A 263 -32.91 6.94 0.28
N ALA A 264 -33.55 5.77 0.45
CA ALA A 264 -33.82 5.21 1.78
C ALA A 264 -32.54 4.87 2.56
N VAL A 265 -31.52 4.33 1.88
CA VAL A 265 -30.23 4.00 2.49
C VAL A 265 -29.46 5.27 2.87
N VAL A 266 -29.42 6.28 2.00
CA VAL A 266 -28.71 7.52 2.29
C VAL A 266 -29.36 8.26 3.46
N GLN A 267 -30.68 8.36 3.48
CA GLN A 267 -31.41 8.94 4.62
C GLN A 267 -31.15 8.16 5.92
N GLY A 268 -31.19 6.83 5.86
CA GLY A 268 -30.89 6.00 7.03
C GLY A 268 -29.44 6.13 7.53
N LEU A 269 -28.48 6.40 6.63
CA LEU A 269 -27.08 6.62 6.98
C LEU A 269 -26.85 8.00 7.59
N THR A 270 -27.42 9.05 7.01
CA THR A 270 -27.29 10.42 7.49
C THR A 270 -27.88 10.59 8.89
N ASP A 271 -29.02 9.94 9.15
CA ASP A 271 -29.75 10.13 10.40
C ASP A 271 -29.15 9.33 11.56
N LYS A 272 -28.69 8.09 11.29
CA LYS A 272 -28.32 7.14 12.35
C LYS A 272 -26.83 6.90 12.50
N TYR A 273 -26.04 7.06 11.44
CA TYR A 273 -24.67 6.54 11.39
C TYR A 273 -23.59 7.59 11.12
N ILE A 274 -23.88 8.61 10.31
CA ILE A 274 -22.92 9.65 9.95
C ILE A 274 -23.01 10.81 10.95
N THR A 275 -21.93 11.09 11.67
CA THR A 275 -21.83 12.25 12.55
C THR A 275 -21.91 13.55 11.74
N LYS A 276 -22.73 14.51 12.19
CA LYS A 276 -23.03 15.77 11.49
C LYS A 276 -23.77 15.60 10.15
N GLY A 277 -24.34 14.42 9.89
CA GLY A 277 -25.21 14.15 8.73
C GLY A 277 -24.55 14.49 7.40
N TRP A 278 -25.28 15.20 6.53
CA TRP A 278 -24.84 15.58 5.18
C TRP A 278 -23.55 16.41 5.13
N ARG A 279 -23.24 17.22 6.17
CA ARG A 279 -22.04 18.07 6.19
C ARG A 279 -20.73 17.28 6.17
N ASN A 280 -20.76 16.06 6.70
CA ASN A 280 -19.60 15.17 6.75
C ASN A 280 -19.51 14.24 5.52
N ILE A 281 -20.46 14.29 4.58
CA ILE A 281 -20.38 13.50 3.35
C ILE A 281 -19.50 14.27 2.36
N LYS A 282 -18.49 13.59 1.80
CA LYS A 282 -17.62 14.09 0.73
C LYS A 282 -18.14 13.67 -0.64
N ALA A 283 -18.52 12.39 -0.79
CA ALA A 283 -19.01 11.87 -2.06
C ALA A 283 -19.87 10.61 -1.89
N LEU A 284 -20.82 10.41 -2.81
CA LEU A 284 -21.66 9.23 -2.95
C LEU A 284 -21.49 8.66 -4.36
N HIS A 285 -21.18 7.36 -4.46
CA HIS A 285 -21.01 6.66 -5.74
C HIS A 285 -21.80 5.34 -5.76
N ILE A 286 -22.25 4.92 -6.94
CA ILE A 286 -22.80 3.57 -7.17
C ILE A 286 -21.79 2.74 -7.96
N LYS A 287 -21.58 1.49 -7.56
CA LYS A 287 -20.65 0.56 -8.22
C LYS A 287 -21.22 -0.87 -8.27
N GLY A 288 -20.98 -1.59 -9.36
CA GLY A 288 -21.10 -3.05 -9.42
C GLY A 288 -19.84 -3.75 -8.88
N ALA A 289 -19.79 -5.08 -8.94
CA ALA A 289 -18.61 -5.83 -8.47
C ALA A 289 -17.39 -5.55 -9.36
N THR A 290 -17.62 -5.46 -10.68
CA THR A 290 -16.56 -5.33 -11.70
C THR A 290 -16.60 -4.01 -12.50
N THR A 291 -17.47 -3.07 -12.11
CA THR A 291 -17.67 -1.81 -12.84
C THR A 291 -16.92 -0.66 -12.20
N MET A 292 -16.70 0.42 -12.96
CA MET A 292 -16.25 1.69 -12.40
C MET A 292 -17.32 2.29 -11.49
N ALA A 293 -16.89 3.09 -10.51
CA ALA A 293 -17.80 3.77 -9.58
C ALA A 293 -18.38 5.02 -10.26
N MET A 294 -19.70 5.11 -10.34
CA MET A 294 -20.42 6.22 -10.93
C MET A 294 -20.75 7.25 -9.85
N PRO A 295 -20.33 8.52 -9.98
CA PRO A 295 -20.64 9.56 -9.00
C PRO A 295 -22.11 9.95 -9.08
N ILE A 296 -22.79 9.90 -7.94
CA ILE A 296 -24.15 10.42 -7.79
C ILE A 296 -24.11 11.84 -7.20
N TRP A 297 -23.21 12.05 -6.24
CA TRP A 297 -23.14 13.29 -5.48
C TRP A 297 -21.71 13.55 -5.01
N LEU A 298 -21.29 14.81 -5.04
CA LEU A 298 -19.97 15.25 -4.58
C LEU A 298 -20.12 16.59 -3.85
N ALA A 299 -19.44 16.75 -2.72
CA ALA A 299 -19.42 18.00 -1.97
C ALA A 299 -18.51 19.02 -2.66
N ASN A 300 -18.98 20.26 -2.80
CA ASN A 300 -18.16 21.37 -3.30
C ASN A 300 -17.15 21.86 -2.26
N GLU A 301 -17.46 21.72 -0.97
CA GLU A 301 -16.60 22.11 0.15
C GLU A 301 -15.90 20.87 0.71
N LEU A 302 -14.59 20.95 0.97
CA LEU A 302 -13.78 19.84 1.50
C LEU A 302 -13.68 19.83 3.04
N TRP A 303 -14.02 20.93 3.70
CA TRP A 303 -13.98 21.08 5.16
C TRP A 303 -15.33 20.73 5.82
N VAL A 304 -15.30 20.47 7.13
CA VAL A 304 -16.51 20.14 7.93
C VAL A 304 -16.95 21.33 8.78
N GLU A 305 -16.01 22.16 9.24
CA GLU A 305 -16.23 23.40 9.98
C GLU A 305 -15.41 24.54 9.36
N GLU A 306 -15.87 25.79 9.49
CA GLU A 306 -15.18 26.96 8.91
C GLU A 306 -13.77 27.16 9.49
N GLY A 307 -13.52 26.75 10.74
CA GLY A 307 -12.18 26.75 11.33
C GLY A 307 -11.22 25.66 10.83
N ASP A 308 -11.65 24.75 9.94
CA ASP A 308 -10.74 23.85 9.21
C ASP A 308 -10.13 24.55 7.96
N VAL A 309 -10.60 25.76 7.62
CA VAL A 309 -10.05 26.62 6.57
C VAL A 309 -9.09 27.60 7.23
N ALA A 310 -7.81 27.59 6.84
CA ALA A 310 -6.90 28.64 7.26
C ALA A 310 -7.36 29.94 6.60
N GLU A 311 -7.73 30.94 7.40
CA GLU A 311 -7.91 32.31 6.91
C GLU A 311 -6.57 32.79 6.35
N ASP A 312 -6.61 33.49 5.20
CA ASP A 312 -5.41 33.95 4.49
C ASP A 312 -4.46 34.66 5.46
N ALA A 313 -3.31 34.04 5.72
CA ALA A 313 -2.29 34.47 6.69
C ALA A 313 -1.54 35.75 6.28
N ALA A 314 -2.17 36.64 5.50
CA ALA A 314 -1.55 37.86 5.01
C ALA A 314 -1.79 39.06 5.94
N GLU A 315 -2.80 39.06 6.81
CA GLU A 315 -3.15 40.26 7.60
C GLU A 315 -2.82 40.17 9.10
N ASP A 316 -2.66 38.99 9.69
CA ASP A 316 -2.44 38.84 11.14
C ASP A 316 -0.95 38.84 11.57
N ASP A 317 -0.02 38.51 10.66
CA ASP A 317 1.41 38.51 10.97
C ASP A 317 1.97 39.93 11.23
N ALA A 318 1.32 40.97 10.69
CA ALA A 318 1.71 42.36 10.92
C ALA A 318 1.43 42.83 12.37
N LYS A 319 0.40 42.27 13.04
CA LYS A 319 0.03 42.65 14.42
C LYS A 319 0.73 41.80 15.48
N ALA A 320 1.05 40.54 15.16
CA ALA A 320 1.78 39.65 16.08
C ALA A 320 3.25 40.10 16.32
N LEU A 321 3.87 40.75 15.33
CA LEU A 321 5.25 41.25 15.40
C LEU A 321 5.42 42.50 16.31
N GLU A 322 4.39 43.33 16.50
CA GLU A 322 4.45 44.45 17.46
C GLU A 322 4.24 44.01 18.92
N GLY A 323 3.39 43.01 19.17
CA GLY A 323 3.14 42.51 20.52
C GLY A 323 4.33 41.76 21.16
N ALA A 324 5.14 41.09 20.35
CA ALA A 324 6.28 40.29 20.82
C ALA A 324 7.49 41.15 21.24
N LYS A 325 7.64 42.37 20.72
CA LYS A 325 8.74 43.28 21.10
C LYS A 325 8.57 43.84 22.53
N ASN A 326 7.35 43.94 23.05
CA ASN A 326 7.10 44.48 24.39
C ASN A 326 7.20 43.45 25.52
N LYS A 327 7.12 42.14 25.24
CA LYS A 327 7.21 41.08 26.26
C LYS A 327 8.65 40.65 26.58
N LYS A 328 9.57 40.83 25.64
CA LYS A 328 11.00 40.46 25.80
C LYS A 328 11.80 41.40 26.71
N ARG A 329 11.21 42.52 27.15
CA ARG A 329 11.83 43.50 28.06
C ARG A 329 11.46 43.31 29.55
N LYS A 330 10.61 42.33 29.87
CA LYS A 330 10.09 42.13 31.25
C LYS A 330 10.43 40.76 31.87
N GLN A 331 11.12 39.88 31.15
CA GLN A 331 11.38 38.50 31.59
C GLN A 331 12.87 38.21 31.85
N SER A 332 13.72 39.25 31.92
CA SER A 332 15.14 39.15 32.25
C SER A 332 15.44 39.60 33.70
N ALA A 333 14.49 39.46 34.63
CA ALA A 333 14.63 39.97 35.99
C ALA A 333 14.15 39.02 37.11
N GLU A 334 13.70 37.79 36.84
CA GLU A 334 13.09 36.93 37.88
C GLU A 334 13.63 35.49 38.01
N ASP A 335 14.64 35.05 37.27
CA ASP A 335 15.27 33.73 37.49
C ASP A 335 16.68 33.85 38.08
N GLU A 336 16.74 34.43 39.28
CA GLU A 336 17.84 34.21 40.22
C GLU A 336 17.26 34.08 41.64
N LYS A 337 16.50 32.99 41.88
CA LYS A 337 16.20 32.42 43.21
C LYS A 337 15.20 31.25 43.11
N LEU A 338 15.70 30.02 43.27
CA LEU A 338 15.26 29.03 44.28
C LEU A 338 15.58 27.60 43.84
N LEU A 339 16.61 27.06 44.50
CA LEU A 339 16.88 25.64 44.69
C LEU A 339 16.22 25.17 46.01
N GLU A 340 15.95 23.85 46.08
CA GLU A 340 15.75 22.94 47.24
C GLU A 340 14.35 22.42 47.65
N GLY A 341 14.29 21.07 47.82
CA GLY A 341 13.32 20.24 48.59
C GLY A 341 12.05 19.76 47.85
N THR A 342 11.53 18.52 47.86
CA THR A 342 11.66 17.36 48.77
C THR A 342 11.00 16.08 48.13
N LYS A 343 11.42 14.87 48.53
CA LYS A 343 10.92 13.52 48.12
C LYS A 343 9.52 13.11 48.67
N LYS A 344 8.78 12.22 47.96
CA LYS A 344 8.09 11.00 48.54
C LYS A 344 7.45 10.02 47.51
N SER A 345 8.03 8.81 47.43
CA SER A 345 7.52 7.40 47.28
C SER A 345 6.16 7.00 46.65
N LYS A 346 6.17 5.98 45.75
CA LYS A 346 5.24 4.82 45.71
C LYS A 346 5.84 3.60 44.95
N LYS A 347 5.69 2.38 45.51
CA LYS A 347 6.14 1.04 45.02
C LYS A 347 5.06 0.33 44.16
N PRO A 348 5.40 -0.72 43.36
CA PRO A 348 4.53 -1.33 42.34
C PRO A 348 3.82 -2.63 42.80
N LYS A 349 2.79 -3.07 42.05
CA LYS A 349 2.21 -4.43 42.09
C LYS A 349 2.31 -5.06 40.71
N ALA A 350 3.05 -6.17 40.63
CA ALA A 350 3.11 -7.12 39.54
C ALA A 350 2.91 -8.51 40.16
N ALA A 351 1.92 -9.26 39.67
CA ALA A 351 1.71 -10.70 39.82
C ALA A 351 0.30 -11.02 39.30
N ASP A 352 0.19 -11.44 38.04
CA ASP A 352 -0.91 -12.26 37.48
C ASP A 352 -0.75 -12.58 35.97
N GLU A 353 0.36 -12.19 35.32
CA GLU A 353 0.54 -12.42 33.87
C GLU A 353 1.38 -13.66 33.48
N ASP A 354 1.99 -14.37 34.44
CA ASP A 354 2.95 -15.44 34.14
C ASP A 354 2.33 -16.84 33.94
N GLU A 355 1.13 -17.12 34.46
CA GLU A 355 0.52 -18.45 34.33
C GLU A 355 -0.11 -18.69 32.94
N ASP A 356 -0.61 -17.65 32.28
CA ASP A 356 -1.25 -17.77 30.96
C ASP A 356 -0.25 -17.97 29.79
N VAL A 357 1.01 -17.59 29.99
CA VAL A 357 2.08 -17.75 28.99
C VAL A 357 2.63 -19.18 28.98
N ALA A 358 2.73 -19.81 30.15
CA ALA A 358 3.18 -21.19 30.29
C ALA A 358 2.19 -22.18 29.66
N ALA A 359 0.88 -22.01 29.90
CA ALA A 359 -0.16 -22.85 29.32
C ALA A 359 -0.24 -22.72 27.78
N ARG A 360 0.11 -21.55 27.22
CA ARG A 360 0.15 -21.32 25.77
C ARG A 360 1.35 -21.96 25.10
N LYS A 361 2.51 -22.00 25.77
CA LYS A 361 3.74 -22.66 25.26
C LYS A 361 3.58 -24.18 25.16
N GLU A 362 2.96 -24.80 26.16
CA GLU A 362 2.76 -26.26 26.17
C GLU A 362 1.76 -26.70 25.06
N LYS A 363 0.74 -25.88 24.82
CA LYS A 363 -0.25 -26.11 23.75
C LYS A 363 0.34 -25.98 22.34
N LEU A 364 1.31 -25.07 22.17
CA LEU A 364 2.03 -24.86 20.92
C LEU A 364 3.03 -26.01 20.63
N GLN A 365 3.66 -26.57 21.66
CA GLN A 365 4.56 -27.72 21.53
C GLN A 365 3.79 -29.00 21.19
N LYS A 366 2.61 -29.22 21.81
CA LYS A 366 1.72 -30.34 21.46
C LYS A 366 1.16 -30.23 20.03
N GLN A 367 0.92 -29.02 19.53
CA GLN A 367 0.52 -28.80 18.13
C GLN A 367 1.68 -29.02 17.13
N LYS A 368 2.92 -28.68 17.51
CA LYS A 368 4.10 -28.94 16.68
C LYS A 368 4.47 -30.43 16.61
N ALA A 369 4.33 -31.17 17.71
CA ALA A 369 4.56 -32.62 17.71
C ALA A 369 3.55 -33.36 16.82
N LYS A 370 2.28 -32.95 16.85
CA LYS A 370 1.21 -33.54 16.03
C LYS A 370 1.38 -33.27 14.53
N ALA A 371 1.87 -32.08 14.17
CA ALA A 371 2.21 -31.74 12.78
C ALA A 371 3.46 -32.49 12.26
N LEU A 372 4.30 -33.04 13.15
CA LEU A 372 5.48 -33.83 12.79
C LEU A 372 5.13 -35.31 12.51
N GLU A 373 4.09 -35.85 13.17
CA GLU A 373 3.58 -37.20 12.91
C GLU A 373 2.78 -37.28 11.61
N ASP A 374 1.97 -36.25 11.28
CA ASP A 374 1.15 -36.23 10.06
C ASP A 374 1.99 -36.02 8.76
N GLY A 375 3.27 -35.65 8.90
CA GLY A 375 4.19 -35.42 7.78
C GLY A 375 4.96 -36.65 7.29
N ASN A 376 4.86 -37.80 7.96
CA ASN A 376 5.76 -38.94 7.72
C ASN A 376 5.11 -40.17 7.04
N VAL A 377 3.93 -40.02 6.42
CA VAL A 377 3.22 -41.15 5.75
C VAL A 377 3.28 -41.09 4.21
N ALA A 378 3.90 -40.07 3.61
CA ALA A 378 4.00 -39.97 2.15
C ALA A 378 5.45 -39.81 1.67
N LYS A 379 6.25 -40.89 1.77
CA LYS A 379 7.44 -41.17 0.93
C LYS A 379 8.04 -42.55 1.25
N THR A 380 7.47 -43.58 0.66
CA THR A 380 8.15 -44.87 0.43
C THR A 380 7.74 -45.39 -0.96
N ALA A 381 8.68 -46.10 -1.61
CA ALA A 381 8.72 -46.58 -3.01
C ALA A 381 9.26 -45.55 -4.03
N GLU A 382 10.29 -45.80 -4.83
CA GLU A 382 11.18 -46.96 -5.01
C GLU A 382 12.40 -46.47 -5.83
N SER A 383 13.60 -46.90 -5.44
CA SER A 383 14.82 -46.76 -6.21
C SER A 383 15.09 -48.04 -6.99
N ALA A 384 15.29 -47.96 -8.32
CA ALA A 384 15.94 -49.03 -9.06
C ALA A 384 16.79 -48.48 -10.23
N THR A 385 18.04 -48.87 -10.20
CA THR A 385 19.13 -48.60 -11.14
C THR A 385 18.96 -49.38 -12.46
N LYS A 386 19.47 -48.83 -13.58
CA LYS A 386 20.24 -49.60 -14.58
C LYS A 386 20.93 -48.71 -15.61
N ALA A 387 22.22 -48.97 -15.77
CA ALA A 387 23.09 -48.45 -16.83
C ALA A 387 22.76 -49.08 -18.20
N GLY A 388 22.99 -48.34 -19.29
CA GLY A 388 22.85 -48.84 -20.65
C GLY A 388 23.44 -47.90 -21.71
N LYS A 389 24.53 -48.35 -22.34
CA LYS A 389 25.30 -47.72 -23.42
C LYS A 389 24.55 -47.59 -24.77
N LYS A 390 25.03 -46.63 -25.58
CA LYS A 390 25.20 -46.60 -27.08
C LYS A 390 24.20 -45.82 -27.98
N LYS A 391 24.83 -44.84 -28.67
CA LYS A 391 24.85 -44.53 -30.13
C LYS A 391 23.75 -43.67 -30.80
N ARG A 392 24.23 -42.50 -31.26
CA ARG A 392 23.96 -41.72 -32.49
C ARG A 392 22.97 -42.31 -33.51
N LYS A 393 22.03 -41.46 -33.98
CA LYS A 393 21.72 -41.24 -35.41
C LYS A 393 21.32 -39.78 -35.66
N HIS A 394 21.93 -39.20 -36.69
CA HIS A 394 21.54 -37.94 -37.34
C HIS A 394 20.41 -38.21 -38.35
N SER A 395 19.47 -37.27 -38.46
CA SER A 395 18.76 -36.93 -39.71
C SER A 395 18.40 -35.44 -39.60
N ALA A 396 19.12 -34.51 -40.24
CA ALA A 396 18.98 -34.13 -41.64
C ALA A 396 17.51 -33.82 -42.01
N LEU A 397 17.15 -32.53 -41.98
CA LEU A 397 16.02 -31.83 -42.63
C LEU A 397 15.24 -30.88 -41.70
N ARG A 398 15.88 -29.76 -41.30
CA ARG A 398 15.21 -28.45 -41.29
C ARG A 398 16.20 -27.29 -41.31
N ALA A 399 17.18 -27.40 -42.21
CA ALA A 399 18.02 -26.30 -42.65
C ALA A 399 17.39 -25.66 -43.91
N VAL A 400 16.27 -24.94 -43.76
CA VAL A 400 15.72 -24.06 -44.82
C VAL A 400 15.00 -22.86 -44.19
N ARG A 401 15.70 -22.09 -43.35
CA ARG A 401 15.27 -20.72 -42.99
C ARG A 401 16.41 -19.79 -42.55
N SER A 402 17.64 -20.10 -42.95
CA SER A 402 18.85 -19.30 -42.65
C SER A 402 19.35 -18.49 -43.86
N GLN A 403 18.46 -18.09 -44.77
CA GLN A 403 18.79 -17.21 -45.91
C GLN A 403 17.83 -16.03 -45.97
N LEU A 404 17.90 -15.17 -44.94
CA LEU A 404 17.57 -13.75 -45.00
C LEU A 404 18.42 -13.10 -43.90
N ALA A 405 19.70 -12.88 -44.22
CA ALA A 405 20.56 -12.04 -43.41
C ALA A 405 19.98 -10.61 -43.44
N PRO A 406 19.76 -9.94 -42.31
CA PRO A 406 19.52 -8.52 -42.35
C PRO A 406 20.83 -7.88 -42.85
N ARG A 407 20.74 -7.07 -43.90
CA ARG A 407 21.83 -6.19 -44.31
C ARG A 407 22.30 -5.44 -43.05
N ALA A 408 23.57 -5.59 -42.71
CA ALA A 408 24.22 -4.74 -41.71
C ALA A 408 24.10 -3.30 -42.19
N PHE A 409 23.09 -2.58 -41.70
CA PHE A 409 23.06 -1.14 -41.79
C PHE A 409 24.26 -0.63 -41.00
N ASN A 410 25.08 0.19 -41.65
CA ASN A 410 26.25 0.84 -41.06
C ASN A 410 25.89 1.48 -39.70
N GLN A 411 26.35 0.88 -38.59
CA GLN A 411 26.32 1.52 -37.25
C GLN A 411 27.03 2.89 -37.25
N SER A 412 27.96 3.11 -38.20
CA SER A 412 28.67 4.36 -38.40
C SER A 412 27.80 5.55 -38.84
N ALA A 413 26.66 5.31 -39.51
CA ALA A 413 25.81 6.39 -40.02
C ALA A 413 24.79 6.89 -38.98
N LEU A 414 24.28 6.00 -38.12
CA LEU A 414 23.37 6.34 -37.01
C LEU A 414 24.08 7.07 -35.86
N ALA A 415 25.36 6.77 -35.63
CA ALA A 415 26.19 7.48 -34.65
C ALA A 415 26.32 9.00 -34.91
N ARG A 416 25.98 9.49 -36.11
CA ARG A 416 25.97 10.92 -36.45
C ARG A 416 24.70 11.67 -36.03
N LEU A 417 23.64 10.96 -35.62
CA LEU A 417 22.36 11.57 -35.19
C LEU A 417 22.13 11.47 -33.68
N LEU A 418 22.90 10.64 -32.97
CA LEU A 418 22.80 10.52 -31.52
C LEU A 418 23.53 11.67 -30.85
N SER A 419 22.83 12.41 -29.99
CA SER A 419 23.39 13.47 -29.16
C SER A 419 22.82 13.33 -27.75
N THR A 420 23.71 13.22 -26.77
CA THR A 420 23.35 12.94 -25.37
C THR A 420 23.64 14.14 -24.48
N LEU A 421 22.65 14.53 -23.68
CA LEU A 421 22.81 15.48 -22.57
C LEU A 421 22.86 14.70 -21.25
N ALA A 422 24.05 14.62 -20.64
CA ALA A 422 24.25 14.05 -19.31
C ALA A 422 24.00 15.13 -18.24
N VAL A 423 22.91 15.00 -17.48
CA VAL A 423 22.54 15.91 -16.39
C VAL A 423 23.35 15.55 -15.16
N LEU A 424 24.25 16.45 -14.74
CA LEU A 424 25.14 16.25 -13.62
C LEU A 424 24.56 16.88 -12.36
N GLU A 425 24.44 16.05 -11.33
CA GLU A 425 24.14 16.47 -9.97
C GLU A 425 25.42 17.01 -9.32
N GLN A 426 25.33 18.21 -8.75
CA GLN A 426 26.40 18.87 -8.00
C GLN A 426 25.91 19.21 -6.59
N ARG A 427 26.84 19.25 -5.64
CA ARG A 427 26.59 19.76 -4.29
C ARG A 427 27.83 20.48 -3.78
N ASP A 428 27.65 21.69 -3.27
CA ASP A 428 28.73 22.53 -2.74
C ASP A 428 29.90 22.67 -3.75
N GLY A 429 29.59 22.77 -5.04
CA GLY A 429 30.56 22.88 -6.13
C GLY A 429 31.26 21.58 -6.53
N LYS A 430 30.87 20.42 -5.97
CA LYS A 430 31.45 19.11 -6.32
C LYS A 430 30.46 18.21 -7.04
N LEU A 431 30.93 17.44 -8.01
CA LEU A 431 30.10 16.45 -8.69
C LEU A 431 29.78 15.26 -7.78
N GLN A 432 28.53 14.80 -7.84
CA GLN A 432 28.10 13.57 -7.17
C GLN A 432 28.47 12.33 -8.00
N ALA A 433 28.67 11.19 -7.33
CA ALA A 433 29.01 9.92 -7.99
C ALA A 433 27.92 9.44 -8.97
N SER A 434 26.66 9.82 -8.74
CA SER A 434 25.52 9.59 -9.63
C SER A 434 25.76 10.19 -11.02
N SER A 435 26.43 11.35 -11.09
CA SER A 435 26.79 12.05 -12.32
C SER A 435 27.81 11.25 -13.15
N LEU A 436 28.82 10.65 -12.51
CA LEU A 436 29.81 9.82 -13.19
C LEU A 436 29.17 8.57 -13.82
N SER A 437 28.17 7.99 -13.13
CA SER A 437 27.43 6.84 -13.65
C SER A 437 26.56 7.22 -14.85
N ALA A 438 25.98 8.42 -14.84
CA ALA A 438 25.22 8.95 -15.98
C ALA A 438 26.10 9.16 -17.21
N ILE A 439 27.32 9.68 -17.03
CA ILE A 439 28.31 9.82 -18.11
C ILE A 439 28.73 8.45 -18.64
N ALA A 440 28.99 7.47 -17.77
CA ALA A 440 29.32 6.10 -18.19
C ALA A 440 28.22 5.48 -19.07
N ALA A 441 26.96 5.67 -18.70
CA ALA A 441 25.82 5.23 -19.51
C ALA A 441 25.72 5.98 -20.85
N ALA A 442 25.94 7.30 -20.86
CA ALA A 442 25.97 8.10 -22.08
C ALA A 442 27.07 7.63 -23.05
N GLN A 443 28.27 7.35 -22.54
CA GLN A 443 29.37 6.82 -23.35
C GLN A 443 29.05 5.44 -23.95
N LYS A 444 28.33 4.59 -23.21
CA LYS A 444 27.89 3.28 -23.70
C LYS A 444 26.84 3.39 -24.80
N LEU A 445 25.97 4.41 -24.75
CA LEU A 445 25.01 4.69 -25.81
C LEU A 445 25.72 5.10 -27.12
N GLY A 446 26.84 5.82 -26.99
CA GLY A 446 27.62 6.34 -28.11
C GLY A 446 27.14 7.71 -28.62
N GLY A 447 27.85 8.25 -29.60
CA GLY A 447 27.65 9.62 -30.08
C GLY A 447 28.27 10.69 -29.17
N PRO A 448 28.18 11.97 -29.55
CA PRO A 448 28.60 13.11 -28.73
C PRO A 448 27.87 13.17 -27.38
N VAL A 449 28.64 13.39 -26.31
CA VAL A 449 28.13 13.55 -24.95
C VAL A 449 28.43 14.95 -24.45
N THR A 450 27.37 15.70 -24.17
CA THR A 450 27.44 17.00 -23.51
C THR A 450 27.01 16.86 -22.06
N ALA A 451 27.81 17.37 -21.12
CA ALA A 451 27.40 17.49 -19.73
C ALA A 451 26.56 18.75 -19.52
N PHE A 452 25.60 18.70 -18.61
CA PHE A 452 24.85 19.86 -18.13
C PHE A 452 24.98 19.98 -16.61
N VAL A 453 25.33 21.18 -16.13
CA VAL A 453 25.38 21.50 -14.71
C VAL A 453 24.88 22.93 -14.46
N ALA A 454 24.13 23.12 -13.39
CA ALA A 454 23.65 24.43 -12.97
C ALA A 454 23.69 24.57 -11.45
N GLY A 455 23.99 25.78 -10.97
CA GLY A 455 24.14 26.10 -9.55
C GLY A 455 24.88 27.41 -9.35
N ASN A 456 25.31 27.69 -8.13
CA ASN A 456 26.08 28.89 -7.83
C ASN A 456 27.58 28.66 -8.06
N GLY A 457 28.22 29.48 -8.91
CA GLY A 457 29.66 29.38 -9.18
C GLY A 457 30.11 28.03 -9.76
N VAL A 458 29.22 27.34 -10.47
CA VAL A 458 29.48 26.01 -11.04
C VAL A 458 30.50 26.06 -12.18
N LYS A 459 30.59 27.16 -12.93
CA LYS A 459 31.60 27.31 -14.00
C LYS A 459 33.03 27.09 -13.49
N GLY A 460 33.36 27.63 -12.30
CA GLY A 460 34.69 27.52 -11.69
C GLY A 460 34.91 26.25 -10.87
N THR A 461 33.87 25.47 -10.62
CA THR A 461 33.89 24.32 -9.69
C THR A 461 33.47 23.04 -10.41
N SER A 462 32.21 22.62 -10.29
CA SER A 462 31.70 21.36 -10.81
C SER A 462 31.73 21.25 -12.34
N ALA A 463 31.58 22.36 -13.07
CA ALA A 463 31.75 22.37 -14.52
C ALA A 463 33.21 22.21 -14.95
N ALA A 464 34.13 22.83 -14.22
CA ALA A 464 35.57 22.67 -14.46
C ALA A 464 36.06 21.27 -14.08
N GLU A 465 35.46 20.65 -13.05
CA GLU A 465 35.64 19.24 -12.72
C GLU A 465 35.10 18.35 -13.85
N ALA A 466 33.88 18.60 -14.32
CA ALA A 466 33.28 17.85 -15.43
C ALA A 466 34.14 17.94 -16.71
N ALA A 467 34.70 19.11 -17.01
CA ALA A 467 35.50 19.32 -18.22
C ALA A 467 36.74 18.41 -18.31
N LYS A 468 37.25 17.94 -17.17
CA LYS A 468 38.40 17.03 -17.08
C LYS A 468 38.01 15.57 -17.30
N ILE A 469 36.73 15.24 -17.36
CA ILE A 469 36.24 13.88 -17.57
C ILE A 469 36.42 13.51 -19.05
N LYS A 470 37.09 12.39 -19.28
CA LYS A 470 37.30 11.87 -20.63
C LYS A 470 35.98 11.46 -21.28
N GLY A 471 35.80 11.80 -22.56
CA GLY A 471 34.64 11.40 -23.36
C GLY A 471 33.44 12.35 -23.31
N LEU A 472 33.62 13.54 -22.72
CA LEU A 472 32.70 14.67 -22.89
C LEU A 472 33.20 15.57 -24.02
N ASP A 473 32.29 16.04 -24.87
CA ASP A 473 32.61 17.02 -25.91
C ASP A 473 32.50 18.44 -25.38
N LYS A 474 31.45 18.71 -24.60
CA LYS A 474 31.14 20.02 -24.04
C LYS A 474 30.55 19.90 -22.65
N VAL A 475 30.68 20.97 -21.87
CA VAL A 475 30.00 21.15 -20.58
C VAL A 475 29.17 22.41 -20.65
N VAL A 476 27.84 22.28 -20.69
CA VAL A 476 26.92 23.40 -20.58
C VAL A 476 26.76 23.74 -19.10
N ALA A 477 27.14 24.97 -18.74
CA ALA A 477 27.07 25.46 -17.37
C ALA A 477 26.15 26.69 -17.27
N VAL A 478 25.29 26.71 -16.25
CA VAL A 478 24.43 27.86 -15.91
C VAL A 478 24.71 28.29 -14.47
N ASP A 479 25.30 29.47 -14.32
CA ASP A 479 25.61 30.05 -13.01
C ASP A 479 24.43 30.91 -12.52
N SER A 480 23.76 30.45 -11.47
CA SER A 480 22.74 31.22 -10.75
C SER A 480 22.49 30.60 -9.39
N GLU A 481 22.36 31.44 -8.35
CA GLU A 481 22.04 31.02 -6.99
C GLU A 481 20.69 30.27 -6.92
N ALA A 482 19.76 30.59 -7.83
CA ALA A 482 18.44 29.94 -7.89
C ALA A 482 18.51 28.42 -8.12
N TYR A 483 19.62 27.92 -8.68
CA TYR A 483 19.78 26.49 -9.01
C TYR A 483 20.63 25.73 -7.99
N GLU A 484 21.19 26.39 -6.98
CA GLU A 484 22.14 25.79 -6.02
C GLU A 484 21.54 24.59 -5.27
N LYS A 485 20.26 24.68 -4.89
CA LYS A 485 19.56 23.62 -4.16
C LYS A 485 18.84 22.61 -5.08
N GLY A 486 18.97 22.75 -6.40
CA GLY A 486 18.45 21.79 -7.37
C GLY A 486 16.94 21.57 -7.32
N LEU A 487 16.15 22.61 -7.00
CA LEU A 487 14.70 22.48 -6.88
C LEU A 487 14.07 22.13 -8.25
N PRO A 488 13.25 21.07 -8.35
CA PRO A 488 12.78 20.60 -9.65
C PRO A 488 11.80 21.56 -10.35
N GLU A 489 11.16 22.49 -9.64
CA GLU A 489 10.20 23.48 -10.16
C GLU A 489 10.84 24.47 -11.13
N ASN A 490 12.00 25.04 -10.77
CA ASN A 490 12.72 25.99 -11.60
C ASN A 490 13.82 25.31 -12.45
N TYR A 491 14.34 24.17 -12.01
CA TYR A 491 15.37 23.43 -12.75
C TYR A 491 14.81 22.68 -13.97
N ALA A 492 13.56 22.19 -13.92
CA ALA A 492 12.98 21.49 -15.08
C ALA A 492 12.80 22.40 -16.32
N PRO A 493 12.21 23.61 -16.21
CA PRO A 493 12.14 24.56 -17.33
C PRO A 493 13.52 24.96 -17.86
N LEU A 494 14.48 25.20 -16.95
CA LEU A 494 15.89 25.47 -17.31
C LEU A 494 16.44 24.36 -18.22
N LEU A 495 16.28 23.10 -17.79
CA LEU A 495 16.81 21.98 -18.54
C LEU A 495 16.10 21.85 -19.90
N VAL A 496 14.78 22.01 -19.95
CA VAL A 496 14.00 21.92 -21.20
C VAL A 496 14.47 22.92 -22.26
N GLU A 497 14.75 24.17 -21.88
CA GLU A 497 15.25 25.18 -22.83
C GLU A 497 16.64 24.83 -23.38
N ASN A 498 17.53 24.30 -22.52
CA ASN A 498 18.84 23.83 -22.96
C ASN A 498 18.75 22.56 -23.81
N ILE A 499 17.78 21.68 -23.53
CA ILE A 499 17.50 20.49 -24.33
C ILE A 499 17.11 20.89 -25.76
N LYS A 500 16.18 21.82 -25.89
CA LYS A 500 15.69 22.31 -27.19
C LYS A 500 16.79 23.03 -27.97
N LYS A 501 17.55 23.91 -27.31
CA LYS A 501 18.64 24.66 -27.97
C LYS A 501 19.75 23.75 -28.50
N GLY A 502 20.08 22.69 -27.78
CA GLY A 502 21.12 21.74 -28.19
C GLY A 502 20.63 20.56 -29.04
N GLU A 503 19.32 20.50 -29.34
CA GLU A 503 18.69 19.45 -30.15
C GLU A 503 19.05 18.02 -29.70
N TYR A 504 19.09 17.80 -28.38
CA TYR A 504 19.52 16.51 -27.82
C TYR A 504 18.47 15.42 -28.01
N THR A 505 18.94 14.24 -28.40
CA THR A 505 18.12 13.04 -28.59
C THR A 505 17.95 12.22 -27.31
N HIS A 506 18.94 12.28 -26.41
CA HIS A 506 19.00 11.47 -25.20
C HIS A 506 19.33 12.34 -23.99
N ILE A 507 18.52 12.27 -22.94
CA ILE A 507 18.70 13.01 -21.69
C ILE A 507 18.90 11.99 -20.59
N ILE A 508 20.08 12.01 -19.96
CA ILE A 508 20.49 10.97 -19.03
C ILE A 508 20.89 11.60 -17.71
N GLY A 509 20.31 11.13 -16.61
CA GLY A 509 20.74 11.51 -15.26
C GLY A 509 20.87 10.30 -14.35
N GLY A 510 21.56 10.46 -13.22
CA GLY A 510 21.63 9.40 -12.21
C GLY A 510 20.25 9.14 -11.58
N HIS A 511 19.96 7.90 -11.19
CA HIS A 511 18.75 7.53 -10.45
C HIS A 511 18.81 7.93 -8.95
N SER A 512 19.33 9.14 -8.68
CA SER A 512 19.42 9.75 -7.35
C SER A 512 18.10 10.42 -6.94
N ALA A 513 18.05 10.99 -5.73
CA ALA A 513 16.89 11.79 -5.30
C ALA A 513 16.64 12.97 -6.25
N PHE A 514 17.71 13.64 -6.68
CA PHE A 514 17.67 14.73 -7.67
C PHE A 514 17.15 14.25 -9.02
N GLY A 515 17.72 13.19 -9.60
CA GLY A 515 17.26 12.69 -10.91
C GLY A 515 15.82 12.18 -10.89
N LYS A 516 15.39 11.53 -9.79
CA LYS A 516 14.01 11.05 -9.60
C LYS A 516 12.98 12.17 -9.45
N SER A 517 13.37 13.33 -8.91
CA SER A 517 12.46 14.47 -8.78
C SER A 517 12.41 15.31 -10.06
N LEU A 518 13.54 15.47 -10.75
CA LEU A 518 13.71 16.33 -11.91
C LEU A 518 13.23 15.71 -13.22
N LEU A 519 13.77 14.55 -13.60
CA LEU A 519 13.62 14.02 -14.97
C LEU A 519 12.19 13.61 -15.35
N PRO A 520 11.33 13.11 -14.45
CA PRO A 520 9.92 12.90 -14.79
C PRO A 520 9.19 14.20 -15.15
N ARG A 521 9.54 15.32 -14.53
CA ARG A 521 8.95 16.63 -14.87
C ARG A 521 9.42 17.12 -16.23
N VAL A 522 10.72 16.96 -16.52
CA VAL A 522 11.32 17.29 -17.82
C VAL A 522 10.66 16.46 -18.93
N ALA A 523 10.49 15.16 -18.72
CA ALA A 523 9.81 14.27 -19.66
C ALA A 523 8.35 14.71 -19.90
N ALA A 524 7.63 15.09 -18.85
CA ALA A 524 6.26 15.60 -18.98
C ALA A 524 6.19 16.93 -19.75
N LEU A 525 7.14 17.84 -19.55
CA LEU A 525 7.22 19.12 -20.29
C LEU A 525 7.57 18.94 -21.77
N LEU A 526 8.28 17.86 -22.10
CA LEU A 526 8.63 17.47 -23.47
C LEU A 526 7.59 16.56 -24.13
N ASP A 527 6.56 16.14 -23.38
CA ASP A 527 5.54 15.17 -23.81
C ASP A 527 6.13 13.82 -24.28
N VAL A 528 7.08 13.28 -23.50
CA VAL A 528 7.74 11.98 -23.77
C VAL A 528 7.73 11.07 -22.53
N GLN A 529 7.93 9.78 -22.73
CA GLN A 529 8.04 8.81 -21.64
C GLN A 529 9.42 8.88 -20.97
N GLN A 530 9.41 8.93 -19.64
CA GLN A 530 10.60 8.72 -18.82
C GLN A 530 10.84 7.21 -18.61
N VAL A 531 12.02 6.71 -18.98
CA VAL A 531 12.45 5.33 -18.67
C VAL A 531 13.35 5.35 -17.44
N SER A 532 12.86 4.82 -16.32
CA SER A 532 13.54 4.93 -15.02
C SER A 532 14.44 3.75 -14.67
N ASP A 533 15.46 4.04 -13.86
CA ASP A 533 16.30 3.04 -13.19
C ASP A 533 16.88 2.00 -14.16
N ILE A 534 17.38 2.46 -15.31
CA ILE A 534 17.95 1.55 -16.30
C ILE A 534 19.22 0.91 -15.76
N THR A 535 19.39 -0.38 -16.06
CA THR A 535 20.55 -1.20 -15.70
C THR A 535 21.30 -1.69 -16.93
N GLY A 536 20.74 -1.50 -18.13
CA GLY A 536 21.35 -1.89 -19.39
C GLY A 536 20.83 -1.05 -20.55
N ILE A 537 21.65 -0.97 -21.59
CA ILE A 537 21.36 -0.33 -22.87
C ILE A 537 21.63 -1.42 -23.92
N GLU A 538 20.60 -1.80 -24.68
CA GLU A 538 20.70 -2.79 -25.77
C GLU A 538 20.86 -2.10 -27.12
N SER A 539 20.17 -0.99 -27.35
CA SER A 539 20.27 -0.12 -28.52
C SER A 539 20.00 1.34 -28.14
N GLU A 540 20.04 2.24 -29.13
CA GLU A 540 19.71 3.65 -28.97
C GLU A 540 18.29 3.89 -28.42
N ASP A 541 17.34 3.00 -28.67
CA ASP A 541 15.95 3.14 -28.27
C ASP A 541 15.48 2.07 -27.29
N THR A 542 16.34 1.10 -26.93
CA THR A 542 15.99 -0.07 -26.13
C THR A 542 16.83 -0.20 -24.87
N PHE A 543 16.15 -0.21 -23.72
CA PHE A 543 16.75 -0.16 -22.40
C PHE A 543 16.26 -1.30 -21.52
N VAL A 544 17.13 -1.77 -20.62
CA VAL A 544 16.82 -2.84 -19.67
C VAL A 544 16.66 -2.23 -18.29
N ARG A 545 15.56 -2.55 -17.60
CA ARG A 545 15.31 -2.08 -16.23
C ARG A 545 14.65 -3.15 -15.36
N PRO A 546 14.95 -3.17 -14.05
CA PRO A 546 14.25 -4.04 -13.10
C PRO A 546 12.86 -3.49 -12.75
N ILE A 547 11.90 -4.40 -12.54
CA ILE A 547 10.57 -4.12 -12.00
C ILE A 547 10.25 -5.11 -10.85
N TYR A 548 9.21 -4.83 -10.06
CA TYR A 548 8.84 -5.66 -8.90
C TYR A 548 10.00 -5.94 -7.94
N ALA A 549 10.71 -4.87 -7.52
CA ALA A 549 11.94 -4.97 -6.71
C ALA A 549 13.06 -5.80 -7.38
N GLY A 550 13.02 -5.88 -8.71
CA GLY A 550 13.93 -6.62 -9.56
C GLY A 550 13.75 -8.14 -9.54
N ASN A 551 12.55 -8.62 -9.19
CA ASN A 551 12.14 -10.01 -9.44
C ASN A 551 11.86 -10.28 -10.93
N ALA A 552 11.61 -9.23 -11.70
CA ALA A 552 11.52 -9.31 -13.15
C ALA A 552 12.39 -8.22 -13.78
N ILE A 553 12.97 -8.53 -14.93
CA ILE A 553 13.72 -7.61 -15.77
C ILE A 553 12.89 -7.34 -17.02
N LEU A 554 12.67 -6.07 -17.32
CA LEU A 554 11.90 -5.61 -18.46
C LEU A 554 12.85 -4.95 -19.47
N THR A 555 12.74 -5.37 -20.74
CA THR A 555 13.33 -4.65 -21.87
C THR A 555 12.26 -3.72 -22.44
N VAL A 556 12.55 -2.42 -22.46
CA VAL A 556 11.65 -1.36 -22.89
C VAL A 556 12.24 -0.69 -24.12
N GLN A 557 11.52 -0.74 -25.24
CA GLN A 557 11.81 0.04 -26.43
C GLN A 557 10.92 1.29 -26.46
N SER A 558 11.50 2.47 -26.64
CA SER A 558 10.75 3.73 -26.74
C SER A 558 10.68 4.22 -28.18
N SER A 559 9.47 4.56 -28.63
CA SER A 559 9.24 5.20 -29.93
C SER A 559 9.36 6.72 -29.90
N ASP A 560 9.54 7.32 -28.71
CA ASP A 560 9.57 8.78 -28.56
C ASP A 560 10.82 9.38 -29.21
N PRO A 561 10.76 10.60 -29.79
CA PRO A 561 11.91 11.21 -30.44
C PRO A 561 13.05 11.51 -29.48
N VAL A 562 12.73 11.95 -28.25
CA VAL A 562 13.69 12.24 -27.18
C VAL A 562 13.55 11.23 -26.06
N LYS A 563 14.67 10.66 -25.61
CA LYS A 563 14.71 9.57 -24.63
C LYS A 563 15.16 10.15 -23.30
N VAL A 564 14.28 10.14 -22.29
CA VAL A 564 14.61 10.65 -20.95
C VAL A 564 14.84 9.48 -19.99
N LEU A 565 16.08 9.33 -19.53
CA LEU A 565 16.58 8.15 -18.83
C LEU A 565 17.09 8.50 -17.43
N THR A 566 16.76 7.67 -16.42
CA THR A 566 17.54 7.65 -15.17
C THR A 566 18.33 6.35 -15.06
N VAL A 567 19.58 6.46 -14.63
CA VAL A 567 20.56 5.37 -14.65
C VAL A 567 20.83 4.86 -13.25
N ARG A 568 20.78 3.54 -13.06
CA ARG A 568 21.19 2.92 -11.80
C ARG A 568 22.70 3.02 -11.64
N GLY A 569 23.17 3.74 -10.61
CA GLY A 569 24.60 3.93 -10.37
C GLY A 569 25.39 2.63 -10.21
N THR A 570 24.79 1.60 -9.61
CA THR A 570 25.46 0.30 -9.42
C THR A 570 25.63 -0.52 -10.70
N ALA A 571 24.87 -0.21 -11.75
CA ALA A 571 24.94 -0.93 -13.03
C ALA A 571 25.95 -0.32 -14.01
N PHE A 572 26.32 0.95 -13.80
CA PHE A 572 27.23 1.70 -14.67
C PHE A 572 28.32 2.31 -13.80
N GLN A 573 29.48 1.65 -13.74
CA GLN A 573 30.63 2.14 -12.98
C GLN A 573 31.04 3.53 -13.49
N GLY A 574 31.30 4.44 -12.56
CA GLY A 574 31.72 5.81 -12.87
C GLY A 574 32.99 5.84 -13.72
N VAL A 575 33.11 6.91 -14.51
CA VAL A 575 34.25 7.15 -15.40
C VAL A 575 35.42 7.80 -14.66
N GLU A 576 36.63 7.65 -15.22
CA GLU A 576 37.81 8.38 -14.75
C GLU A 576 37.58 9.90 -14.88
N THR A 577 37.94 10.63 -13.82
CA THR A 577 37.69 12.07 -13.70
C THR A 577 38.79 12.93 -14.30
N GLU A 578 39.80 12.33 -14.92
CA GLU A 578 40.95 13.01 -15.52
C GLU A 578 41.15 12.58 -16.98
N GLY A 579 41.90 13.38 -17.74
CA GLY A 579 42.28 13.09 -19.12
C GLY A 579 41.32 13.60 -20.19
N GLY A 580 40.28 14.34 -19.82
CA GLY A 580 39.42 15.12 -20.71
C GLY A 580 39.81 16.60 -20.80
N SER A 581 39.26 17.29 -21.80
CA SER A 581 39.48 18.72 -22.03
C SER A 581 38.25 19.37 -22.69
N ALA A 582 37.06 19.02 -22.23
CA ALA A 582 35.81 19.50 -22.81
C ALA A 582 35.65 21.01 -22.59
N GLU A 583 35.09 21.71 -23.58
CA GLU A 583 34.85 23.16 -23.49
C GLU A 583 33.66 23.44 -22.57
N VAL A 584 33.82 24.37 -21.62
CA VAL A 584 32.72 24.86 -20.79
C VAL A 584 32.01 26.01 -21.52
N VAL A 585 30.75 25.80 -21.88
CA VAL A 585 29.91 26.75 -22.62
C VAL A 585 28.76 27.25 -21.75
N GLU A 586 28.32 28.47 -22.01
CA GLU A 586 27.20 29.08 -21.29
C GLU A 586 25.84 28.53 -21.76
N GLY A 587 25.05 28.03 -20.80
CA GLY A 587 23.68 27.60 -21.04
C GLY A 587 22.68 28.75 -21.07
N VAL A 588 21.44 28.44 -21.47
CA VAL A 588 20.32 29.40 -21.42
C VAL A 588 19.67 29.35 -20.05
N ASP A 589 19.45 30.51 -19.44
CA ASP A 589 18.69 30.64 -18.20
C ASP A 589 17.33 31.33 -18.48
N PRO A 590 16.20 30.59 -18.41
CA PRO A 590 14.87 31.19 -18.58
C PRO A 590 14.39 31.98 -17.36
N LYS A 591 15.15 31.96 -16.25
CA LYS A 591 14.80 32.64 -14.98
C LYS A 591 13.40 32.28 -14.49
N SER A 592 13.04 31.01 -14.61
CA SER A 592 11.70 30.53 -14.23
C SER A 592 11.49 30.65 -12.72
N PRO A 593 10.35 31.20 -12.27
CA PRO A 593 10.08 31.36 -10.84
C PRO A 593 9.92 30.00 -10.16
N ALA A 594 10.50 29.84 -8.99
CA ALA A 594 10.26 28.67 -8.15
C ALA A 594 8.94 28.85 -7.39
N GLN A 595 8.06 27.85 -7.45
CA GLN A 595 6.82 27.81 -6.64
C GLN A 595 7.08 27.30 -5.21
N THR A 596 8.30 26.87 -4.94
CA THR A 596 8.75 26.27 -3.69
C THR A 596 10.01 26.98 -3.23
N GLU A 597 10.13 27.17 -1.92
CA GLU A 597 11.30 27.77 -1.30
C GLU A 597 12.07 26.71 -0.51
N TRP A 598 13.39 26.74 -0.63
CA TRP A 598 14.26 25.95 0.25
C TRP A 598 14.48 26.71 1.55
N VAL A 599 14.11 26.12 2.69
CA VAL A 599 14.19 26.77 4.02
C VAL A 599 15.39 26.27 4.83
N SER A 600 15.57 24.95 4.93
CA SER A 600 16.65 24.35 5.71
C SER A 600 16.96 22.91 5.27
N GLU A 601 18.15 22.44 5.64
CA GLU A 601 18.55 21.03 5.54
C GLU A 601 19.35 20.63 6.78
N GLU A 602 19.09 19.43 7.31
CA GLU A 602 19.88 18.83 8.40
C GLU A 602 20.65 17.63 7.84
N LEU A 603 21.98 17.75 7.79
CA LEU A 603 22.86 16.73 7.22
C LEU A 603 23.62 16.01 8.32
N ALA A 604 23.48 14.68 8.35
CA ALA A 604 24.32 13.82 9.17
C ALA A 604 25.75 13.84 8.62
N LYS A 605 26.65 14.59 9.26
CA LYS A 605 28.09 14.55 8.96
C LYS A 605 28.67 13.28 9.57
N SER A 606 29.30 12.46 8.74
CA SER A 606 30.04 11.27 9.18
C SER A 606 31.43 11.30 8.56
N GLU A 607 32.45 10.91 9.34
CA GLU A 607 33.80 10.66 8.81
C GLU A 607 33.87 9.31 8.07
N ARG A 608 32.79 8.52 8.10
CA ARG A 608 32.72 7.22 7.44
C ARG A 608 32.38 7.36 5.96
N PRO A 609 32.76 6.36 5.13
CA PRO A 609 32.37 6.33 3.73
C PRO A 609 30.85 6.42 3.57
N ASP A 610 30.37 7.16 2.56
CA ASP A 610 28.94 7.19 2.27
C ASP A 610 28.45 5.80 1.83
N LEU A 611 27.30 5.41 2.36
CA LEU A 611 26.70 4.10 2.12
C LEU A 611 26.46 3.79 0.64
N GLY A 612 26.18 4.81 -0.20
CA GLY A 612 25.95 4.65 -1.63
C GLY A 612 27.20 4.38 -2.46
N THR A 613 28.39 4.77 -1.97
CA THR A 613 29.66 4.65 -2.71
C THR A 613 30.67 3.71 -2.04
N ALA A 614 30.39 3.23 -0.83
CA ALA A 614 31.29 2.38 -0.08
C ALA A 614 31.57 1.04 -0.77
N SER A 615 32.85 0.64 -0.78
CA SER A 615 33.28 -0.66 -1.31
C SER A 615 32.94 -1.82 -0.37
N ARG A 616 32.74 -1.54 0.92
CA ARG A 616 32.38 -2.51 1.95
C ARG A 616 31.29 -1.91 2.82
N VAL A 617 30.28 -2.70 3.16
CA VAL A 617 29.17 -2.30 4.03
C VAL A 617 28.97 -3.34 5.12
N VAL A 618 28.90 -2.89 6.37
CA VAL A 618 28.49 -3.70 7.51
C VAL A 618 27.12 -3.21 7.96
N SER A 619 26.12 -4.09 7.89
CA SER A 619 24.72 -3.74 8.06
C SER A 619 24.08 -4.44 9.24
N GLY A 620 23.45 -3.66 10.12
CA GLY A 620 22.78 -4.14 11.33
C GLY A 620 21.26 -4.27 11.19
N GLY A 621 20.71 -5.35 11.73
CA GLY A 621 19.28 -5.63 11.74
C GLY A 621 18.59 -5.44 13.08
N ARG A 622 17.30 -5.74 13.12
CA ARG A 622 16.50 -5.75 14.36
C ARG A 622 17.05 -6.73 15.42
N GLY A 623 17.85 -7.72 15.02
CA GLY A 623 18.50 -8.66 15.93
C GLY A 623 19.39 -8.00 17.00
N LEU A 624 19.83 -6.76 16.78
CA LEU A 624 20.66 -5.99 17.72
C LEU A 624 19.89 -5.43 18.93
N LYS A 625 18.56 -5.39 18.90
CA LYS A 625 17.65 -5.03 20.01
C LYS A 625 17.70 -3.59 20.53
N SER A 626 18.81 -2.87 20.47
CA SER A 626 18.90 -1.46 20.87
C SER A 626 19.96 -0.69 20.08
N LYS A 627 19.97 0.64 20.22
CA LYS A 627 20.99 1.51 19.61
C LYS A 627 22.38 1.27 20.23
N GLU A 628 22.45 1.10 21.54
CA GLU A 628 23.71 0.87 22.27
C GLU A 628 24.37 -0.43 21.81
N GLU A 629 23.56 -1.47 21.61
CA GLU A 629 23.99 -2.76 21.11
C GLU A 629 24.36 -2.73 19.63
N PHE A 630 23.62 -1.94 18.83
CA PHE A 630 24.00 -1.66 17.44
C PHE A 630 25.38 -1.01 17.38
N ASP A 631 25.59 0.05 18.14
CA ASP A 631 26.86 0.77 18.19
C ASP A 631 27.99 -0.12 18.73
N ARG A 632 27.74 -0.92 19.78
CA ARG A 632 28.75 -1.83 20.37
C ARG A 632 29.22 -2.91 19.39
N VAL A 633 28.32 -3.45 18.58
CA VAL A 633 28.60 -4.63 17.74
C VAL A 633 28.99 -4.26 16.31
N ILE A 634 28.29 -3.30 15.70
CA ILE A 634 28.45 -2.97 14.27
C ILE A 634 29.60 -2.01 14.04
N VAL A 635 29.73 -0.97 14.89
CA VAL A 635 30.72 0.09 14.68
C VAL A 635 32.16 -0.45 14.68
N PRO A 636 32.61 -1.25 15.67
CA PRO A 636 34.00 -1.73 15.68
C PRO A 636 34.34 -2.61 14.48
N LEU A 637 33.39 -3.42 14.02
CA LEU A 637 33.57 -4.25 12.83
C LEU A 637 33.67 -3.38 11.56
N ALA A 638 32.81 -2.38 11.42
CA ALA A 638 32.84 -1.45 10.30
C ALA A 638 34.17 -0.68 10.25
N ASP A 639 34.61 -0.15 11.38
CA ASP A 639 35.85 0.62 11.48
C ASP A 639 37.06 -0.25 11.16
N THR A 640 37.11 -1.50 11.65
CA THR A 640 38.18 -2.47 11.34
C THR A 640 38.24 -2.80 9.84
N LEU A 641 37.09 -2.86 9.18
CA LEU A 641 36.99 -3.18 7.75
C LEU A 641 37.15 -1.97 6.82
N GLY A 642 37.19 -0.74 7.36
CA GLY A 642 37.05 0.49 6.58
C GLY A 642 35.72 0.56 5.82
N ALA A 643 34.66 0.01 6.41
CA ALA A 643 33.35 -0.14 5.78
C ALA A 643 32.38 0.96 6.18
N ALA A 644 31.41 1.25 5.30
CA ALA A 644 30.25 2.03 5.68
C ALA A 644 29.31 1.22 6.56
N ILE A 645 28.51 1.92 7.36
CA ILE A 645 27.49 1.31 8.22
C ILE A 645 26.15 1.37 7.50
N GLY A 646 25.48 0.23 7.44
CA GLY A 646 24.11 0.10 6.96
C GLY A 646 23.16 -0.34 8.07
N ALA A 647 21.86 -0.15 7.84
CA ALA A 647 20.82 -0.65 8.72
C ALA A 647 19.61 -1.14 7.94
N SER A 648 18.95 -2.18 8.44
CA SER A 648 17.62 -2.56 7.95
C SER A 648 16.56 -1.52 8.37
N ARG A 649 15.48 -1.38 7.59
CA ARG A 649 14.33 -0.53 7.98
C ARG A 649 13.79 -0.88 9.36
N ALA A 650 13.73 -2.17 9.72
CA ALA A 650 13.26 -2.58 11.04
C ALA A 650 14.14 -2.07 12.20
N ALA A 651 15.44 -1.86 11.96
CA ALA A 651 16.35 -1.26 12.93
C ALA A 651 16.15 0.26 13.02
N VAL A 652 15.94 0.93 11.88
CA VAL A 652 15.64 2.37 11.81
C VAL A 652 14.31 2.71 12.47
N ASP A 653 13.24 1.98 12.11
CA ASP A 653 11.91 2.15 12.70
C ASP A 653 11.90 1.88 14.22
N SER A 654 12.87 1.11 14.73
CA SER A 654 13.05 0.84 16.17
C SER A 654 14.01 1.83 16.86
N GLY A 655 14.54 2.82 16.14
CA GLY A 655 15.46 3.83 16.67
C GLY A 655 16.90 3.36 16.88
N PHE A 656 17.32 2.23 16.29
CA PHE A 656 18.69 1.70 16.47
C PHE A 656 19.71 2.42 15.59
N ALA A 657 19.26 2.94 14.44
CA ALA A 657 20.08 3.61 13.46
C ALA A 657 19.30 4.74 12.79
N ASP A 658 20.02 5.72 12.27
CA ASP A 658 19.42 6.85 11.54
C ASP A 658 18.85 6.42 10.18
N ASN A 659 17.87 7.16 9.66
CA ASN A 659 17.24 6.89 8.37
C ASN A 659 18.25 6.95 7.20
N SER A 660 19.27 7.80 7.29
CA SER A 660 20.34 7.90 6.29
C SER A 660 21.15 6.63 6.08
N LEU A 661 21.15 5.73 7.08
CA LEU A 661 21.84 4.44 7.05
C LEU A 661 20.95 3.30 6.51
N GLN A 662 19.67 3.59 6.21
CA GLN A 662 18.73 2.58 5.77
C GLN A 662 19.10 1.99 4.40
N VAL A 663 19.24 0.67 4.33
CA VAL A 663 19.39 -0.09 3.07
C VAL A 663 18.10 -0.82 2.73
N GLY A 664 17.69 -0.71 1.46
CA GLY A 664 16.53 -1.40 0.91
C GLY A 664 15.76 -0.54 -0.10
N GLN A 665 14.62 -1.06 -0.57
CA GLN A 665 13.75 -0.42 -1.56
C GLN A 665 13.33 1.01 -1.18
N THR A 666 13.09 1.27 0.11
CA THR A 666 12.72 2.59 0.63
C THR A 666 13.91 3.36 1.21
N GLY A 667 15.12 2.80 1.14
CA GLY A 667 16.36 3.39 1.60
C GLY A 667 17.34 3.61 0.44
N LYS A 668 18.63 3.45 0.73
CA LYS A 668 19.69 3.47 -0.28
C LYS A 668 19.82 2.09 -0.94
N ASN A 669 20.04 2.11 -2.26
CA ASN A 669 20.51 0.95 -3.01
C ASN A 669 22.03 0.97 -3.04
N VAL A 670 22.66 -0.15 -2.71
CA VAL A 670 24.11 -0.30 -2.63
C VAL A 670 24.54 -1.57 -3.35
N ALA A 671 25.74 -1.55 -3.92
CA ALA A 671 26.37 -2.72 -4.53
C ALA A 671 27.88 -2.78 -4.18
N PRO A 672 28.22 -2.90 -2.88
CA PRO A 672 29.60 -3.02 -2.45
C PRO A 672 30.24 -4.33 -2.95
N GLN A 673 31.57 -4.39 -2.83
CA GLN A 673 32.32 -5.64 -2.99
C GLN A 673 31.99 -6.63 -1.87
N LEU A 674 31.75 -6.13 -0.65
CA LEU A 674 31.34 -6.93 0.49
C LEU A 674 30.15 -6.27 1.20
N TYR A 675 29.08 -7.03 1.38
CA TYR A 675 27.95 -6.67 2.22
C TYR A 675 27.82 -7.68 3.37
N LEU A 676 28.10 -7.27 4.60
CA LEU A 676 28.00 -8.11 5.78
C LEU A 676 26.73 -7.79 6.57
N CYS A 677 25.80 -8.73 6.63
CA CYS A 677 24.55 -8.67 7.38
C CYS A 677 24.74 -9.26 8.79
N ALA A 678 24.46 -8.48 9.84
CA ALA A 678 24.41 -8.97 11.22
C ALA A 678 23.00 -8.83 11.80
N GLY A 679 22.34 -9.97 12.06
CA GLY A 679 21.00 -10.00 12.66
C GLY A 679 19.89 -9.48 11.74
N ILE A 680 20.06 -9.61 10.42
CA ILE A 680 19.08 -9.23 9.38
C ILE A 680 18.39 -10.49 8.87
N SER A 681 17.06 -10.50 8.83
CA SER A 681 16.29 -11.67 8.38
C SER A 681 16.25 -11.85 6.86
N GLY A 682 16.54 -10.80 6.08
CA GLY A 682 16.49 -10.86 4.61
C GLY A 682 15.09 -10.66 4.03
N ALA A 683 14.32 -9.69 4.54
CA ALA A 683 13.05 -9.33 3.90
C ALA A 683 13.28 -8.82 2.47
N ILE A 684 12.36 -9.10 1.55
CA ILE A 684 12.45 -8.75 0.12
C ILE A 684 12.78 -7.26 -0.08
N GLN A 685 12.20 -6.39 0.75
CA GLN A 685 12.43 -4.95 0.68
C GLN A 685 13.88 -4.58 1.02
N HIS A 686 14.55 -5.29 1.92
CA HIS A 686 15.95 -5.06 2.23
C HIS A 686 16.84 -5.62 1.12
N LEU A 687 16.57 -6.86 0.69
CA LEU A 687 17.31 -7.51 -0.40
C LEU A 687 17.30 -6.69 -1.69
N ALA A 688 16.18 -6.05 -2.02
CA ALA A 688 16.05 -5.18 -3.19
C ALA A 688 17.12 -4.07 -3.26
N GLY A 689 17.65 -3.63 -2.12
CA GLY A 689 18.66 -2.58 -2.04
C GLY A 689 20.10 -3.09 -1.92
N MET A 690 20.36 -4.40 -1.81
CA MET A 690 21.71 -4.94 -1.61
C MET A 690 22.01 -6.23 -2.38
N LYS A 691 21.05 -6.79 -3.11
CA LYS A 691 21.21 -8.04 -3.89
C LYS A 691 22.27 -7.96 -4.98
N ASP A 692 22.61 -6.75 -5.43
CA ASP A 692 23.62 -6.51 -6.46
C ASP A 692 25.05 -6.46 -5.87
N SER A 693 25.22 -6.71 -4.57
CA SER A 693 26.54 -6.81 -3.92
C SER A 693 27.32 -8.01 -4.44
N LYS A 694 28.65 -7.88 -4.57
CA LYS A 694 29.47 -8.98 -5.11
C LYS A 694 29.58 -10.17 -4.17
N VAL A 695 29.72 -9.91 -2.87
CA VAL A 695 29.77 -10.93 -1.82
C VAL A 695 28.84 -10.51 -0.70
N ILE A 696 27.88 -11.38 -0.39
CA ILE A 696 26.94 -11.22 0.72
C ILE A 696 27.32 -12.21 1.82
N ALA A 697 27.78 -11.68 2.96
CA ALA A 697 28.02 -12.44 4.17
C ALA A 697 26.88 -12.22 5.17
N ALA A 698 26.41 -13.28 5.85
CA ALA A 698 25.33 -13.18 6.81
C ALA A 698 25.65 -13.89 8.12
N ILE A 699 25.43 -13.20 9.24
CA ILE A 699 25.48 -13.75 10.60
C ILE A 699 24.07 -13.65 11.19
N ASN A 700 23.44 -14.80 11.43
CA ASN A 700 22.12 -14.87 12.02
C ASN A 700 21.99 -16.06 12.97
N LYS A 701 21.20 -15.90 14.04
CA LYS A 701 20.93 -16.97 15.01
C LYS A 701 19.96 -18.00 14.47
N ASP A 702 19.05 -17.58 13.59
CA ASP A 702 18.04 -18.42 12.97
C ASP A 702 18.57 -19.05 11.68
N PRO A 703 18.82 -20.38 11.62
CA PRO A 703 19.32 -21.04 10.41
C PRO A 703 18.33 -20.97 9.23
N ASP A 704 17.04 -20.75 9.50
CA ASP A 704 15.99 -20.68 8.49
C ASP A 704 15.74 -19.24 7.99
N ALA A 705 16.59 -18.28 8.40
CA ALA A 705 16.45 -16.89 7.99
C ALA A 705 16.56 -16.73 6.46
N PRO A 706 15.60 -16.05 5.80
CA PRO A 706 15.60 -15.85 4.34
C PRO A 706 16.89 -15.25 3.75
N ILE A 707 17.66 -14.49 4.55
CA ILE A 707 18.95 -13.94 4.13
C ILE A 707 19.93 -15.02 3.64
N PHE A 708 19.88 -16.24 4.22
CA PHE A 708 20.76 -17.33 3.81
C PHE A 708 20.47 -17.88 2.42
N GLN A 709 19.30 -17.58 1.83
CA GLN A 709 18.99 -17.96 0.46
C GLN A 709 19.77 -17.13 -0.57
N VAL A 710 20.25 -15.94 -0.17
CA VAL A 710 20.94 -14.98 -1.05
C VAL A 710 22.40 -14.76 -0.60
N ALA A 711 22.77 -15.19 0.62
CA ALA A 711 24.13 -15.04 1.13
C ALA A 711 25.10 -16.04 0.49
N ASP A 712 26.25 -15.54 0.03
CA ASP A 712 27.37 -16.37 -0.43
C ASP A 712 28.07 -17.07 0.73
N VAL A 713 28.11 -16.40 1.89
CA VAL A 713 28.71 -16.93 3.11
C VAL A 713 27.75 -16.74 4.28
N GLY A 714 27.37 -17.83 4.94
CA GLY A 714 26.46 -17.81 6.08
C GLY A 714 27.10 -18.39 7.34
N LEU A 715 26.98 -17.68 8.46
CA LEU A 715 27.32 -18.18 9.79
C LEU A 715 26.07 -18.20 10.67
N VAL A 716 25.67 -19.40 11.08
CA VAL A 716 24.59 -19.58 12.07
C VAL A 716 25.18 -19.44 13.46
N GLY A 717 24.80 -18.40 14.19
CA GLY A 717 25.34 -18.12 15.52
C GLY A 717 24.79 -16.85 16.15
N ASP A 718 25.07 -16.67 17.44
CA ASP A 718 24.68 -15.45 18.15
C ASP A 718 25.58 -14.29 17.71
N LEU A 719 24.96 -13.22 17.18
CA LEU A 719 25.69 -12.05 16.68
C LEU A 719 26.50 -11.36 17.78
N PHE A 720 26.05 -11.41 19.04
CA PHE A 720 26.73 -10.77 20.16
C PHE A 720 28.04 -11.46 20.54
N GLU A 721 28.23 -12.72 20.14
CA GLU A 721 29.46 -13.46 20.35
C GLU A 721 30.31 -13.48 19.08
N LYS A 722 29.67 -13.77 17.92
CA LYS A 722 30.37 -14.02 16.67
C LYS A 722 30.89 -12.77 15.98
N VAL A 723 30.18 -11.64 16.07
CA VAL A 723 30.66 -10.40 15.47
C VAL A 723 31.90 -9.85 16.21
N PRO A 724 31.91 -9.78 17.56
CA PRO A 724 33.12 -9.43 18.29
C PRO A 724 34.28 -10.41 18.05
N GLU A 725 34.03 -11.72 18.06
CA GLU A 725 35.06 -12.73 17.75
C GLU A 725 35.69 -12.52 16.37
N LEU A 726 34.86 -12.23 15.36
CA LEU A 726 35.31 -11.90 14.01
C LEU A 726 36.14 -10.62 14.00
N THR A 727 35.70 -9.59 14.73
CA THR A 727 36.38 -8.30 14.80
C THR A 727 37.78 -8.45 15.38
N GLU A 728 37.93 -9.19 16.47
CA GLU A 728 39.24 -9.44 17.09
C GLU A 728 40.17 -10.25 16.19
N LYS A 729 39.65 -11.27 15.49
CA LYS A 729 40.43 -12.03 14.50
C LYS A 729 40.90 -11.15 13.35
N LEU A 730 40.06 -10.25 12.85
CA LEU A 730 40.43 -9.31 11.79
C LEU A 730 41.52 -8.34 12.25
N LYS A 731 41.43 -7.82 13.48
CA LYS A 731 42.49 -6.97 14.06
C LYS A 731 43.81 -7.71 14.24
N SER A 732 43.77 -9.02 14.54
CA SER A 732 45.00 -9.83 14.70
C SER A 732 45.69 -10.18 13.37
N GLN A 733 44.97 -10.05 12.25
CA GLN A 733 45.49 -10.31 10.90
C GLN A 733 45.90 -9.04 10.15
N ALA A 734 45.44 -7.87 10.61
CA ALA A 734 45.84 -6.55 10.14
C ALA A 734 47.11 -6.09 10.87
#